data_AF-A0A4Y2TZ00-F1
#
_entry.id   AF-A0A4Y2TZ00-F1
#
_cell.length_a   1.000
_cell.length_b   1.000
_cell.length_c   1.000
_cell.angle_alpha   90.00
_cell.angle_beta   90.00
_cell.angle_gamma   90.00
#
_symmetry.space_group_name_H-M   'P 1'
#
loop_
_entity.id
_entity.type
_entity.pdbx_description
1 polymer ?
#
loop_
_entity_poly.entity_id
_entity_poly.type
_entity_poly.pdbx_seq_one_letter_code
_entity_poly.pdbx_strand_id
1 'polypeptide(L)'
;MLKSSLDDKKLALESLIAIMKIMGSRAITAVRFKLMATLRLTLRFKEGDFPKICCKAWNTFVSSIEITSLGPLLNQIIVALLPLLEIEPIAVTEIFHYLVIEKRSYLCEFFHDLYFVPDTPELQQINAVLKDYNENPASLTDFCSLLCHSLKGISHENLEVRLHALEKLKQVLHSNQKAIHDHLHGRESVDNLLSHLVAALIGGCRESDVRIKTALGYCLGELGAIDPGRLDMKSARSRETLANFYSSIDEEDFAYALIQELVHSFLAAEQSGIQDCSACAIQEVLRFYKCSNESGSSGNHLWKRFPPDIQEILIVLFHSQYKPLQKSRKKFPVPIYQSKMGNTFRDWTKNWFYSLLQKVKKENPFKLFHACSVIIKYDLNSTLFLLPHLVVYALLDCTEIEKNEICAEILTVLRHSEQLSAMNDLCHLSSQIVFSVVDHLTKWIHHYQNEISSKTSGRSLGPRLSQDKNFQSVNACLSNIPQILLAKSAFACQAYARALLHLEKYLKEFPDQQENHVGFIQKIYASLDDADGVAGVAAIRKEEPTLKDLVLENEANGDMQAAFACYEKAIKLYPNEVSYYGGLLKCFLAMDQPTTAVSYANGILSERPEWKDNLNPFRIEAAWQLSNWENLESYLEEEENKEDWTVGVGNILYLANKKDVAGFEKYVNIIRGRQMAPLSAASMEKGAYLRGYEYLI
;
A
#
# COMPACT_ATOMS: atom_id res chain seq x y z
N MET A 1 30.01 -16.68 11.06
CA MET A 1 29.12 -17.80 11.44
C MET A 1 29.47 -18.98 10.55
N LEU A 2 29.98 -20.06 11.14
CA LEU A 2 30.14 -21.34 10.44
C LEU A 2 28.75 -21.77 9.93
N LYS A 3 28.60 -22.05 8.62
CA LYS A 3 27.38 -22.69 8.11
C LYS A 3 27.28 -24.04 8.82
N SER A 4 26.29 -24.20 9.70
CA SER A 4 26.01 -25.50 10.33
C SER A 4 25.76 -26.54 9.24
N SER A 5 26.22 -27.76 9.48
CA SER A 5 26.01 -28.86 8.54
C SER A 5 24.52 -29.17 8.40
N LEU A 6 24.12 -29.78 7.29
CA LEU A 6 22.72 -30.23 7.12
C LEU A 6 22.33 -31.24 8.21
N ASP A 7 23.29 -32.04 8.69
CA ASP A 7 23.08 -33.04 9.74
C ASP A 7 22.81 -32.40 11.11
N ASP A 8 23.48 -31.29 11.45
CA ASP A 8 23.16 -30.53 12.67
C ASP A 8 21.71 -30.04 12.65
N LYS A 9 21.23 -29.61 11.47
CA LYS A 9 19.84 -29.15 11.30
C LYS A 9 18.84 -30.30 11.41
N LYS A 10 19.17 -31.49 10.89
CA LYS A 10 18.34 -32.69 11.06
C LYS A 10 18.22 -33.05 12.53
N LEU A 11 19.35 -33.11 13.24
CA LEU A 11 19.38 -33.44 14.66
C LEU A 11 18.61 -32.41 15.50
N ALA A 12 18.70 -31.12 15.17
CA ALA A 12 17.91 -30.07 15.80
C ALA A 12 16.40 -30.27 15.60
N LEU A 13 15.98 -30.63 14.38
CA LEU A 13 14.57 -30.89 14.07
C LEU A 13 14.05 -32.15 14.78
N GLU A 14 14.84 -33.22 14.84
CA GLU A 14 14.48 -34.43 15.59
C GLU A 14 14.37 -34.16 17.09
N SER A 15 15.29 -33.35 17.63
CA SER A 15 15.23 -32.89 19.02
C SER A 15 13.96 -32.08 19.28
N LEU A 16 13.58 -31.20 18.35
CA LEU A 16 12.34 -30.43 18.43
C LEU A 16 11.10 -31.34 18.46
N ILE A 17 11.07 -32.40 17.65
CA ILE A 17 10.00 -33.40 17.67
C ILE A 17 9.88 -34.06 19.06
N ALA A 18 11.01 -34.44 19.66
CA ALA A 18 11.01 -35.03 20.99
C ALA A 18 10.49 -34.03 22.05
N ILE A 19 10.92 -32.77 21.98
CA ILE A 19 10.47 -31.71 22.89
C ILE A 19 8.96 -31.50 22.77
N MET A 20 8.42 -31.44 21.55
CA MET A 20 6.97 -31.27 21.33
C MET A 20 6.14 -32.36 22.00
N LYS A 21 6.62 -33.61 21.96
CA LYS A 21 5.96 -34.75 22.59
C LYS A 21 5.98 -34.69 24.12
N ILE A 22 6.98 -34.05 24.72
CA ILE A 22 7.18 -34.01 26.17
C ILE A 22 6.45 -32.83 26.82
N MET A 23 6.42 -31.66 26.17
CA MET A 23 5.93 -30.41 26.78
C MET A 23 4.40 -30.36 26.99
N GLY A 24 3.63 -31.21 26.31
CA GLY A 24 2.18 -31.26 26.41
C GLY A 24 1.45 -30.13 25.65
N SER A 25 0.14 -30.30 25.45
CA SER A 25 -0.61 -29.49 24.48
C SER A 25 -0.69 -28.00 24.80
N ARG A 26 -0.86 -27.66 26.08
CA ARG A 26 -0.97 -26.28 26.54
C ARG A 26 0.29 -25.46 26.29
N ALA A 27 1.46 -26.04 26.56
CA ALA A 27 2.73 -25.36 26.37
C ALA A 27 3.05 -25.17 24.89
N ILE A 28 2.77 -26.18 24.05
CA ILE A 28 2.93 -26.10 22.60
C ILE A 28 1.98 -25.08 21.98
N THR A 29 0.73 -25.05 22.43
CA THR A 29 -0.26 -24.07 21.98
C THR A 29 0.17 -22.64 22.29
N ALA A 30 0.81 -22.38 23.44
CA ALA A 30 1.32 -21.05 23.77
C ALA A 30 2.45 -20.56 22.84
N VAL A 31 3.31 -21.46 22.34
CA VAL A 31 4.43 -21.11 21.45
C VAL A 31 4.20 -21.46 19.99
N ARG A 32 2.96 -21.80 19.61
CA ARG A 32 2.60 -22.38 18.31
C ARG A 32 3.05 -21.56 17.10
N PHE A 33 2.94 -20.23 17.15
CA PHE A 33 3.36 -19.36 16.05
C PHE A 33 4.88 -19.39 15.79
N LYS A 34 5.69 -19.57 16.85
CA LYS A 34 7.16 -19.70 16.72
C LYS A 34 7.57 -21.07 16.20
N LEU A 35 6.91 -22.12 16.70
CA LEU A 35 7.12 -23.48 16.20
C LEU A 35 6.75 -23.54 14.72
N MET A 36 5.59 -23.00 14.34
CA MET A 36 5.14 -22.94 12.95
C MET A 36 6.12 -22.15 12.06
N ALA A 37 6.62 -21.00 12.48
CA ALA A 37 7.64 -20.25 11.73
C ALA A 37 8.94 -21.06 11.55
N THR A 38 9.35 -21.80 12.59
CA THR A 38 10.52 -22.68 12.54
C THR A 38 10.30 -23.84 11.56
N LEU A 39 9.13 -24.49 11.61
CA LEU A 39 8.76 -25.58 10.71
C LEU A 39 8.61 -25.10 9.26
N ARG A 40 8.16 -23.87 9.03
CA ARG A 40 8.14 -23.27 7.68
C ARG A 40 9.55 -23.03 7.14
N LEU A 41 10.49 -22.62 8.00
CA LEU A 41 11.90 -22.46 7.61
C LEU A 41 12.50 -23.80 7.15
N THR A 42 12.12 -24.92 7.79
CA THR A 42 12.66 -26.24 7.47
C THR A 42 12.21 -26.75 6.11
N LEU A 43 11.09 -26.27 5.58
CA LEU A 43 10.59 -26.60 4.23
C LEU A 43 11.55 -26.23 3.09
N ARG A 44 12.49 -25.30 3.34
CA ARG A 44 13.51 -24.90 2.36
C ARG A 44 14.53 -25.99 2.07
N PHE A 45 14.64 -27.00 2.94
CA PHE A 45 15.60 -28.08 2.80
C PHE A 45 14.93 -29.31 2.18
N LYS A 46 15.15 -29.50 0.87
CA LYS A 46 14.54 -30.59 0.07
C LYS A 46 15.47 -31.79 -0.17
N GLU A 47 16.62 -31.84 0.51
CA GLU A 47 17.68 -32.82 0.24
C GLU A 47 17.59 -34.08 1.13
N GLY A 48 17.76 -35.26 0.52
CA GLY A 48 17.81 -36.55 1.20
C GLY A 48 16.55 -36.84 2.03
N ASP A 49 16.71 -37.42 3.22
CA ASP A 49 15.60 -37.75 4.13
C ASP A 49 15.05 -36.55 4.94
N PHE A 50 15.52 -35.32 4.68
CA PHE A 50 15.07 -34.14 5.42
C PHE A 50 13.55 -33.86 5.30
N PRO A 51 12.92 -34.00 4.11
CA PRO A 51 11.47 -33.83 3.95
C PRO A 51 10.63 -34.77 4.81
N LYS A 52 11.07 -36.03 4.99
CA LYS A 52 10.39 -37.00 5.87
C LYS A 52 10.40 -36.57 7.32
N ILE A 53 11.55 -36.09 7.81
CA ILE A 53 11.69 -35.57 9.16
C ILE A 53 10.82 -34.31 9.34
N CYS A 54 10.73 -33.45 8.30
CA CYS A 54 9.82 -32.31 8.30
C CYS A 54 8.35 -32.73 8.41
N CYS A 55 7.89 -33.69 7.62
CA CYS A 55 6.52 -34.20 7.71
C CYS A 55 6.24 -34.77 9.11
N LYS A 56 7.18 -35.54 9.67
CA LYS A 56 7.08 -36.05 11.05
C LYS A 56 6.98 -34.92 12.09
N ALA A 57 7.71 -33.82 11.89
CA ALA A 57 7.64 -32.65 12.75
C ALA A 57 6.30 -31.93 12.65
N TRP A 58 5.80 -31.70 11.44
CA TRP A 58 4.47 -31.12 11.21
C TRP A 58 3.35 -31.99 11.78
N ASN A 59 3.40 -33.31 11.57
CA ASN A 59 2.42 -34.23 12.15
C ASN A 59 2.42 -34.18 13.69
N THR A 60 3.62 -34.17 14.29
CA THR A 60 3.77 -34.05 15.75
C THR A 60 3.23 -32.70 16.25
N PHE A 61 3.51 -31.61 15.53
CA PHE A 61 3.03 -30.28 15.87
C PHE A 61 1.50 -30.20 15.84
N VAL A 62 0.87 -30.62 14.75
CA VAL A 62 -0.59 -30.63 14.57
C VAL A 62 -1.28 -31.48 15.64
N SER A 63 -0.70 -32.65 15.96
CA SER A 63 -1.23 -33.54 17.00
C SER A 63 -1.05 -33.01 18.43
N SER A 64 -0.18 -32.02 18.63
CA SER A 64 0.20 -31.50 19.95
C SER A 64 -0.40 -30.13 20.26
N ILE A 65 -1.18 -29.53 19.36
CA ILE A 65 -1.89 -28.25 19.59
C ILE A 65 -3.30 -28.54 20.12
N GLU A 66 -3.80 -27.67 20.99
CA GLU A 66 -5.19 -27.71 21.44
C GLU A 66 -6.14 -27.45 20.26
N ILE A 67 -7.19 -28.27 20.14
CA ILE A 67 -8.04 -28.28 18.94
C ILE A 67 -8.74 -26.93 18.69
N THR A 68 -9.04 -26.19 19.76
CA THR A 68 -9.61 -24.84 19.72
C THR A 68 -8.70 -23.83 19.03
N SER A 69 -7.38 -23.98 19.17
CA SER A 69 -6.39 -23.09 18.56
C SER A 69 -5.86 -23.60 17.21
N LEU A 70 -6.24 -24.82 16.80
CA LEU A 70 -5.80 -25.44 15.55
C LEU A 70 -6.58 -24.91 14.34
N GLY A 71 -7.89 -24.64 14.50
CA GLY A 71 -8.76 -24.13 13.43
C GLY A 71 -8.22 -22.88 12.72
N PRO A 72 -7.91 -21.79 13.45
CA PRO A 72 -7.36 -20.57 12.84
C PRO A 72 -6.01 -20.77 12.11
N LEU A 73 -5.26 -21.83 12.43
CA LEU A 73 -3.98 -22.15 11.79
C LEU A 73 -4.13 -23.05 10.56
N LEU A 74 -5.32 -23.62 10.32
CA LEU A 74 -5.54 -24.68 9.35
C LEU A 74 -5.11 -24.26 7.93
N ASN A 75 -5.53 -23.08 7.48
CA ASN A 75 -5.14 -22.54 6.17
C ASN A 75 -3.62 -22.42 6.03
N GLN A 76 -2.95 -21.90 7.07
CA GLN A 76 -1.50 -21.70 7.04
C GLN A 76 -0.73 -23.02 7.02
N ILE A 77 -1.21 -24.02 7.76
CA ILE A 77 -0.60 -25.35 7.82
C ILE A 77 -0.72 -26.04 6.46
N ILE A 78 -1.91 -26.05 5.87
CA ILE A 78 -2.15 -26.73 4.60
C ILE A 78 -1.35 -26.06 3.48
N VAL A 79 -1.41 -24.72 3.34
CA VAL A 79 -0.60 -23.99 2.35
C VAL A 79 0.90 -24.28 2.52
N ALA A 80 1.40 -24.30 3.76
CA ALA A 80 2.81 -24.60 4.01
C ALA A 80 3.22 -26.03 3.60
N LEU A 81 2.30 -26.99 3.65
CA LEU A 81 2.57 -28.39 3.30
C LEU A 81 2.39 -28.72 1.82
N LEU A 82 1.70 -27.89 1.02
CA LEU A 82 1.51 -28.13 -0.41
C LEU A 82 2.82 -28.39 -1.17
N PRO A 83 3.91 -27.62 -0.97
CA PRO A 83 5.18 -27.90 -1.67
C PRO A 83 5.85 -29.22 -1.28
N LEU A 84 5.46 -29.82 -0.15
CA LEU A 84 5.92 -31.15 0.26
C LEU A 84 5.08 -32.28 -0.32
N LEU A 85 3.85 -32.01 -0.78
CA LEU A 85 2.98 -33.01 -1.38
C LEU A 85 3.62 -33.65 -2.62
N GLU A 86 4.36 -32.86 -3.41
CA GLU A 86 5.10 -33.35 -4.58
C GLU A 86 6.28 -34.28 -4.23
N ILE A 87 6.81 -34.19 -3.01
CA ILE A 87 8.04 -34.88 -2.59
C ILE A 87 7.72 -36.09 -1.71
N GLU A 88 6.84 -35.91 -0.72
CA GLU A 88 6.44 -36.92 0.28
C GLU A 88 4.90 -37.00 0.37
N PRO A 89 4.21 -37.47 -0.70
CA PRO A 89 2.76 -37.39 -0.79
C PRO A 89 2.04 -38.18 0.31
N ILE A 90 2.56 -39.36 0.67
CA ILE A 90 1.95 -40.24 1.67
C ILE A 90 1.93 -39.55 3.04
N ALA A 91 3.07 -39.02 3.48
CA ALA A 91 3.18 -38.39 4.80
C ALA A 91 2.37 -37.10 4.91
N VAL A 92 2.27 -36.31 3.83
CA VAL A 92 1.42 -35.11 3.80
C VAL A 92 -0.06 -35.49 3.81
N THR A 93 -0.45 -36.53 3.08
CA THR A 93 -1.83 -37.03 3.04
C THR A 93 -2.28 -37.52 4.40
N GLU A 94 -1.41 -38.19 5.18
CA GLU A 94 -1.72 -38.58 6.57
C GLU A 94 -2.03 -37.37 7.47
N ILE A 95 -1.27 -36.28 7.34
CA ILE A 95 -1.51 -35.04 8.10
C ILE A 95 -2.85 -34.43 7.69
N PHE A 96 -3.16 -34.39 6.39
CA PHE A 96 -4.43 -33.86 5.92
C PHE A 96 -5.61 -34.75 6.31
N HIS A 97 -5.44 -36.07 6.33
CA HIS A 97 -6.45 -37.02 6.82
C HIS A 97 -6.78 -36.76 8.29
N TYR A 98 -5.77 -36.58 9.14
CA TYR A 98 -5.96 -36.22 10.55
C TYR A 98 -6.76 -34.91 10.69
N LEU A 99 -6.40 -33.88 9.92
CA LEU A 99 -7.05 -32.57 9.99
C LEU A 99 -8.48 -32.57 9.45
N VAL A 100 -8.70 -33.10 8.26
CA VAL A 100 -9.96 -32.97 7.52
C VAL A 100 -10.96 -34.07 7.85
N ILE A 101 -10.49 -35.29 8.08
CA ILE A 101 -11.35 -36.47 8.26
C ILE A 101 -11.50 -36.78 9.76
N GLU A 102 -10.40 -36.97 10.49
CA GLU A 102 -10.49 -37.37 11.91
C GLU A 102 -10.99 -36.25 12.82
N LYS A 103 -10.58 -35.00 12.55
CA LYS A 103 -10.99 -33.81 13.31
C LYS A 103 -12.13 -33.02 12.67
N ARG A 104 -12.85 -33.61 11.70
CA ARG A 104 -13.96 -33.00 10.95
C ARG A 104 -14.96 -32.26 11.84
N SER A 105 -15.41 -32.88 12.93
CA SER A 105 -16.45 -32.32 13.81
C SER A 105 -16.06 -30.99 14.46
N TYR A 106 -14.77 -30.71 14.61
CA TYR A 106 -14.26 -29.49 15.25
C TYR A 106 -13.74 -28.46 14.25
N LEU A 107 -13.26 -28.91 13.08
CA LEU A 107 -12.59 -28.04 12.11
C LEU A 107 -13.45 -27.70 10.89
N CYS A 108 -14.63 -28.32 10.74
CA CYS A 108 -15.50 -28.10 9.58
C CYS A 108 -15.87 -26.65 9.32
N GLU A 109 -15.95 -25.81 10.36
CA GLU A 109 -16.20 -24.38 10.22
C GLU A 109 -15.12 -23.65 9.42
N PHE A 110 -13.90 -24.18 9.32
CA PHE A 110 -12.78 -23.58 8.60
C PHE A 110 -12.55 -24.18 7.21
N PHE A 111 -13.29 -25.24 6.82
CA PHE A 111 -13.05 -25.94 5.56
C PHE A 111 -13.40 -25.12 4.32
N HIS A 112 -14.31 -24.15 4.46
CA HIS A 112 -14.67 -23.21 3.39
C HIS A 112 -13.48 -22.38 2.87
N ASP A 113 -12.45 -22.21 3.70
CA ASP A 113 -11.25 -21.45 3.33
C ASP A 113 -10.19 -22.32 2.62
N LEU A 114 -10.40 -23.64 2.51
CA LEU A 114 -9.45 -24.61 1.93
C LEU A 114 -9.71 -24.90 0.45
N TYR A 115 -10.15 -23.90 -0.31
CA TYR A 115 -10.46 -24.02 -1.74
C TYR A 115 -9.23 -24.25 -2.62
N PHE A 116 -8.02 -24.06 -2.10
CA PHE A 116 -6.75 -24.15 -2.84
C PHE A 116 -6.10 -25.55 -2.77
N VAL A 117 -6.71 -26.50 -2.07
CA VAL A 117 -6.19 -27.87 -1.99
C VAL A 117 -6.27 -28.53 -3.37
N PRO A 118 -5.17 -29.07 -3.93
CA PRO A 118 -5.14 -29.57 -5.30
C PRO A 118 -5.92 -30.89 -5.45
N ASP A 119 -6.54 -31.06 -6.61
CA ASP A 119 -7.19 -32.31 -7.03
C ASP A 119 -6.16 -33.35 -7.49
N THR A 120 -5.49 -34.01 -6.54
CA THR A 120 -4.54 -35.11 -6.80
C THR A 120 -5.13 -36.48 -6.40
N PRO A 121 -4.71 -37.59 -7.01
CA PRO A 121 -5.25 -38.91 -6.69
C PRO A 121 -5.05 -39.29 -5.22
N GLU A 122 -3.99 -38.83 -4.57
CA GLU A 122 -3.69 -39.08 -3.17
C GLU A 122 -4.67 -38.38 -2.22
N LEU A 123 -5.22 -37.23 -2.63
CA LEU A 123 -6.12 -36.41 -1.81
C LEU A 123 -7.61 -36.64 -2.11
N GLN A 124 -7.99 -37.64 -2.91
CA GLN A 124 -9.38 -37.85 -3.34
C GLN A 124 -10.39 -37.90 -2.17
N GLN A 125 -10.08 -38.62 -1.09
CA GLN A 125 -10.97 -38.71 0.07
C GLN A 125 -11.11 -37.37 0.80
N ILE A 126 -10.02 -36.61 0.89
CA ILE A 126 -9.98 -35.30 1.53
C ILE A 126 -10.78 -34.30 0.68
N ASN A 127 -10.56 -34.29 -0.64
CA ASN A 127 -11.25 -33.40 -1.55
C ASN A 127 -12.75 -33.72 -1.64
N ALA A 128 -13.15 -34.99 -1.53
CA ALA A 128 -14.57 -35.34 -1.44
C ALA A 128 -15.24 -34.65 -0.23
N VAL A 129 -14.57 -34.66 0.93
CA VAL A 129 -15.06 -33.96 2.13
C VAL A 129 -15.04 -32.45 1.94
N LEU A 130 -13.96 -31.86 1.40
CA LEU A 130 -13.87 -30.41 1.20
C LEU A 130 -14.90 -29.89 0.18
N LYS A 131 -15.20 -30.65 -0.87
CA LYS A 131 -16.23 -30.32 -1.86
C LYS A 131 -17.62 -30.26 -1.23
N ASP A 132 -17.93 -31.11 -0.25
CA ASP A 132 -19.18 -31.02 0.52
C ASP A 132 -19.35 -29.66 1.24
N TYR A 133 -18.27 -28.92 1.53
CA TYR A 133 -18.35 -27.61 2.20
C TYR A 133 -18.11 -26.44 1.23
N ASN A 134 -17.34 -26.66 0.17
CA ASN A 134 -17.00 -25.63 -0.82
C ASN A 134 -18.02 -25.52 -1.96
N GLU A 135 -18.70 -26.62 -2.30
CA GLU A 135 -19.60 -26.72 -3.46
C GLU A 135 -21.07 -26.90 -3.07
N ASN A 136 -21.39 -27.21 -1.79
CA ASN A 136 -22.79 -27.32 -1.38
C ASN A 136 -23.49 -25.96 -1.38
N PRO A 137 -24.56 -25.78 -2.18
CA PRO A 137 -25.24 -24.51 -2.34
C PRO A 137 -25.96 -24.04 -1.06
N ALA A 138 -26.28 -24.92 -0.11
CA ALA A 138 -27.04 -24.57 1.10
C ALA A 138 -26.28 -23.69 2.12
N SER A 139 -24.95 -23.60 2.07
CA SER A 139 -24.13 -22.68 2.91
C SER A 139 -23.61 -21.45 2.14
N LEU A 140 -23.74 -21.43 0.80
CA LEU A 140 -23.14 -20.47 -0.12
C LEU A 140 -24.17 -19.90 -1.13
N THR A 141 -25.44 -19.76 -0.72
CA THR A 141 -26.51 -19.32 -1.64
C THR A 141 -26.43 -17.84 -2.04
N ASP A 142 -25.69 -17.01 -1.31
CA ASP A 142 -25.64 -15.56 -1.56
C ASP A 142 -24.20 -15.10 -1.90
N PHE A 143 -24.10 -14.32 -2.97
CA PHE A 143 -22.86 -13.67 -3.41
C PHE A 143 -22.20 -12.89 -2.26
N CYS A 144 -23.00 -12.28 -1.37
CA CYS A 144 -22.51 -11.57 -0.19
C CYS A 144 -21.78 -12.48 0.81
N SER A 145 -22.24 -13.71 1.04
CA SER A 145 -21.53 -14.65 1.91
C SER A 145 -20.17 -15.02 1.33
N LEU A 146 -20.10 -15.28 0.03
CA LEU A 146 -18.87 -15.62 -0.68
C LEU A 146 -17.85 -14.47 -0.65
N LEU A 147 -18.33 -13.23 -0.79
CA LEU A 147 -17.52 -12.02 -0.64
C LEU A 147 -17.00 -11.84 0.81
N CYS A 148 -17.85 -12.05 1.82
CA CYS A 148 -17.43 -12.01 3.23
C CYS A 148 -16.28 -12.98 3.53
N HIS A 149 -16.34 -14.21 3.00
CA HIS A 149 -15.26 -15.19 3.15
C HIS A 149 -13.99 -14.77 2.41
N SER A 150 -14.14 -14.31 1.16
CA SER A 150 -13.01 -13.82 0.36
C SER A 150 -12.30 -12.65 1.05
N LEU A 151 -13.06 -11.74 1.67
CA LEU A 151 -12.55 -10.62 2.44
C LEU A 151 -11.64 -11.04 3.61
N LYS A 152 -12.00 -12.13 4.32
CA LYS A 152 -11.16 -12.69 5.39
C LYS A 152 -9.85 -13.25 4.82
N GLY A 153 -9.93 -13.98 3.71
CA GLY A 153 -8.77 -14.57 3.05
C GLY A 153 -7.76 -13.54 2.52
N ILE A 154 -8.21 -12.50 1.79
CA ILE A 154 -7.31 -11.47 1.25
C ILE A 154 -6.68 -10.60 2.34
N SER A 155 -7.34 -10.54 3.48
CA SER A 155 -6.94 -9.77 4.66
C SER A 155 -5.93 -10.48 5.57
N HIS A 156 -5.63 -11.74 5.29
CA HIS A 156 -4.86 -12.65 6.13
C HIS A 156 -3.38 -12.24 6.24
N GLU A 157 -2.69 -12.55 7.34
CA GLU A 157 -1.31 -12.09 7.57
C GLU A 157 -0.26 -12.85 6.75
N ASN A 158 -0.53 -14.13 6.46
CA ASN A 158 0.34 -14.97 5.65
C ASN A 158 0.22 -14.65 4.16
N LEU A 159 1.36 -14.34 3.54
CA LEU A 159 1.48 -13.98 2.13
C LEU A 159 0.91 -15.05 1.18
N GLU A 160 1.25 -16.32 1.37
CA GLU A 160 0.83 -17.40 0.45
C GLU A 160 -0.68 -17.68 0.57
N VAL A 161 -1.25 -17.57 1.78
CA VAL A 161 -2.71 -17.67 1.98
C VAL A 161 -3.44 -16.55 1.26
N ARG A 162 -2.94 -15.31 1.35
CA ARG A 162 -3.52 -14.17 0.61
C ARG A 162 -3.43 -14.34 -0.90
N LEU A 163 -2.32 -14.88 -1.40
CA LEU A 163 -2.13 -15.11 -2.82
C LEU A 163 -3.22 -16.04 -3.37
N HIS A 164 -3.43 -17.19 -2.71
CA HIS A 164 -4.52 -18.09 -3.07
C HIS A 164 -5.91 -17.46 -2.89
N ALA A 165 -6.11 -16.63 -1.85
CA ALA A 165 -7.36 -15.91 -1.66
C ALA A 165 -7.66 -14.90 -2.77
N LEU A 166 -6.65 -14.21 -3.28
CA LEU A 166 -6.79 -13.31 -4.42
C LEU A 166 -7.06 -14.08 -5.72
N GLU A 167 -6.40 -15.23 -5.94
CA GLU A 167 -6.68 -16.10 -7.09
C GLU A 167 -8.13 -16.62 -7.05
N LYS A 168 -8.61 -17.03 -5.87
CA LYS A 168 -10.00 -17.44 -5.70
C LYS A 168 -10.97 -16.28 -5.89
N LEU A 169 -10.66 -15.12 -5.31
CA LEU A 169 -11.48 -13.91 -5.47
C LEU A 169 -11.60 -13.54 -6.94
N LYS A 170 -10.51 -13.58 -7.72
CA LYS A 170 -10.55 -13.39 -9.17
C LYS A 170 -11.57 -14.32 -9.84
N GLN A 171 -11.53 -15.62 -9.55
CA GLN A 171 -12.50 -16.59 -10.10
C GLN A 171 -13.94 -16.30 -9.66
N VAL A 172 -14.13 -15.92 -8.40
CA VAL A 172 -15.42 -15.56 -7.83
C VAL A 172 -16.01 -14.34 -8.53
N LEU A 173 -15.21 -13.27 -8.69
CA LEU A 173 -15.64 -12.04 -9.37
C LEU A 173 -16.01 -12.34 -10.83
N HIS A 174 -15.15 -13.09 -11.51
CA HIS A 174 -15.38 -13.49 -12.90
C HIS A 174 -16.66 -14.31 -13.08
N SER A 175 -16.92 -15.28 -12.20
CA SER A 175 -18.08 -16.17 -12.31
C SER A 175 -19.40 -15.49 -11.91
N ASN A 176 -19.32 -14.41 -11.11
CA ASN A 176 -20.48 -13.71 -10.55
C ASN A 176 -20.66 -12.30 -11.13
N GLN A 177 -20.13 -12.02 -12.32
CA GLN A 177 -20.25 -10.71 -12.97
C GLN A 177 -21.68 -10.18 -12.99
N LYS A 178 -22.66 -11.02 -13.35
CA LYS A 178 -24.08 -10.61 -13.35
C LYS A 178 -24.57 -10.17 -11.96
N ALA A 179 -24.21 -10.91 -10.90
CA ALA A 179 -24.60 -10.57 -9.54
C ALA A 179 -23.97 -9.25 -9.06
N ILE A 180 -22.71 -8.98 -9.46
CA ILE A 180 -22.04 -7.69 -9.22
C ILE A 180 -22.82 -6.56 -9.90
N HIS A 181 -23.13 -6.73 -11.20
CA HIS A 181 -23.88 -5.74 -11.96
C HIS A 181 -25.28 -5.51 -11.39
N ASP A 182 -25.99 -6.56 -10.97
CA ASP A 182 -27.31 -6.47 -10.34
C ASP A 182 -27.25 -5.76 -8.98
N HIS A 183 -26.18 -5.94 -8.19
CA HIS A 183 -25.96 -5.19 -6.94
C HIS A 183 -25.59 -3.73 -7.19
N LEU A 184 -24.91 -3.45 -8.31
CA LEU A 184 -24.58 -2.09 -8.75
C LEU A 184 -25.74 -1.42 -9.50
N HIS A 185 -26.72 -2.15 -10.02
CA HIS A 185 -27.90 -1.58 -10.69
C HIS A 185 -29.03 -1.33 -9.68
N GLY A 186 -29.65 -0.15 -9.73
CA GLY A 186 -30.88 0.14 -8.99
C GLY A 186 -30.75 0.60 -7.54
N ARG A 187 -29.52 0.81 -7.03
CA ARG A 187 -29.28 1.43 -5.71
C ARG A 187 -28.43 2.70 -5.84
N GLU A 188 -28.80 3.78 -5.14
CA GLU A 188 -28.00 5.01 -5.10
C GLU A 188 -26.64 4.78 -4.43
N SER A 189 -26.58 3.96 -3.37
CA SER A 189 -25.35 3.53 -2.71
C SER A 189 -25.03 2.05 -2.93
N VAL A 190 -23.73 1.74 -2.99
CA VAL A 190 -23.23 0.36 -3.04
C VAL A 190 -23.29 -0.26 -1.65
N ASP A 191 -23.47 -1.59 -1.58
CA ASP A 191 -23.41 -2.33 -0.33
C ASP A 191 -22.09 -2.06 0.43
N ASN A 192 -22.18 -1.99 1.76
CA ASN A 192 -21.02 -1.84 2.64
C ASN A 192 -19.98 -2.93 2.37
N LEU A 193 -20.42 -4.15 2.04
CA LEU A 193 -19.51 -5.27 1.78
C LEU A 193 -18.58 -5.02 0.58
N LEU A 194 -19.12 -4.51 -0.52
CA LEU A 194 -18.35 -4.16 -1.70
C LEU A 194 -17.42 -2.97 -1.41
N SER A 195 -17.88 -1.99 -0.62
CA SER A 195 -17.04 -0.89 -0.15
C SER A 195 -15.86 -1.39 0.70
N HIS A 196 -16.07 -2.38 1.57
CA HIS A 196 -15.00 -3.04 2.33
C HIS A 196 -14.04 -3.83 1.42
N LEU A 197 -14.55 -4.51 0.38
CA LEU A 197 -13.72 -5.21 -0.60
C LEU A 197 -12.80 -4.24 -1.34
N VAL A 198 -13.36 -3.15 -1.87
CA VAL A 198 -12.60 -2.10 -2.55
C VAL A 198 -11.53 -1.55 -1.60
N ALA A 199 -11.88 -1.21 -0.36
CA ALA A 199 -10.93 -0.72 0.62
C ALA A 199 -9.79 -1.73 0.91
N ALA A 200 -10.12 -3.02 1.03
CA ALA A 200 -9.13 -4.07 1.25
C ALA A 200 -8.19 -4.25 0.05
N LEU A 201 -8.71 -4.25 -1.18
CA LEU A 201 -7.92 -4.36 -2.41
C LEU A 201 -6.99 -3.15 -2.60
N ILE A 202 -7.51 -1.93 -2.42
CA ILE A 202 -6.72 -0.69 -2.49
C ILE A 202 -5.65 -0.67 -1.39
N GLY A 203 -5.98 -1.08 -0.16
CA GLY A 203 -5.03 -1.20 0.93
C GLY A 203 -3.90 -2.19 0.64
N GLY A 204 -4.21 -3.31 -0.04
CA GLY A 204 -3.24 -4.32 -0.48
C GLY A 204 -2.27 -3.83 -1.55
N CYS A 205 -2.61 -2.77 -2.31
CA CYS A 205 -1.75 -2.26 -3.39
C CYS A 205 -0.38 -1.76 -2.89
N ARG A 206 -0.27 -1.43 -1.59
CA ARG A 206 0.96 -1.01 -0.90
C ARG A 206 2.02 -2.10 -0.79
N GLU A 207 1.65 -3.37 -1.00
CA GLU A 207 2.55 -4.48 -0.76
C GLU A 207 3.77 -4.50 -1.67
N SER A 208 4.90 -5.00 -1.15
CA SER A 208 6.13 -5.08 -1.95
C SER A 208 6.18 -6.32 -2.86
N ASP A 209 5.40 -7.37 -2.59
CA ASP A 209 5.42 -8.60 -3.38
C ASP A 209 4.70 -8.38 -4.72
N VAL A 210 5.43 -8.62 -5.82
CA VAL A 210 4.93 -8.44 -7.19
C VAL A 210 3.79 -9.40 -7.52
N ARG A 211 3.80 -10.62 -6.95
CA ARG A 211 2.74 -11.62 -7.18
C ARG A 211 1.42 -11.16 -6.60
N ILE A 212 1.44 -10.65 -5.37
CA ILE A 212 0.25 -10.07 -4.73
C ILE A 212 -0.24 -8.85 -5.51
N LYS A 213 0.65 -7.91 -5.86
CA LYS A 213 0.29 -6.75 -6.69
C LYS A 213 -0.36 -7.15 -8.01
N THR A 214 0.16 -8.17 -8.67
CA THR A 214 -0.40 -8.69 -9.93
C THR A 214 -1.78 -9.28 -9.70
N ALA A 215 -1.95 -10.12 -8.68
CA ALA A 215 -3.24 -10.73 -8.33
C ALA A 215 -4.30 -9.69 -7.91
N LEU A 216 -3.90 -8.64 -7.18
CA LEU A 216 -4.74 -7.49 -6.85
C LEU A 216 -5.19 -6.76 -8.11
N GLY A 217 -4.28 -6.49 -9.06
CA GLY A 217 -4.63 -5.88 -10.33
C GLY A 217 -5.62 -6.72 -11.14
N TYR A 218 -5.53 -8.06 -11.09
CA TYR A 218 -6.54 -8.93 -11.68
C TYR A 218 -7.89 -8.79 -10.99
N CYS A 219 -7.94 -8.80 -9.66
CA CYS A 219 -9.19 -8.64 -8.92
C CYS A 219 -9.84 -7.29 -9.17
N LEU A 220 -9.06 -6.21 -9.21
CA LEU A 220 -9.53 -4.86 -9.52
C LEU A 220 -10.04 -4.77 -10.96
N GLY A 221 -9.34 -5.39 -11.93
CA GLY A 221 -9.78 -5.45 -13.31
C GLY A 221 -11.08 -6.25 -13.52
N GLU A 222 -11.28 -7.35 -12.79
CA GLU A 222 -12.55 -8.09 -12.81
C GLU A 222 -13.68 -7.32 -12.10
N LEU A 223 -13.38 -6.58 -11.04
CA LEU A 223 -14.38 -5.77 -10.33
C LEU A 223 -14.84 -4.57 -11.18
N GLY A 224 -13.92 -3.97 -11.93
CA GLY A 224 -14.13 -2.76 -12.71
C GLY A 224 -14.16 -1.48 -11.87
N ALA A 225 -14.15 -0.34 -12.56
CA ALA A 225 -14.19 0.98 -11.96
C ALA A 225 -15.61 1.32 -11.45
N ILE A 226 -15.86 1.12 -10.16
CA ILE A 226 -17.10 1.54 -9.50
C ILE A 226 -17.06 3.05 -9.25
N ASP A 227 -18.13 3.77 -9.57
CA ASP A 227 -18.24 5.21 -9.30
C ASP A 227 -17.92 5.54 -7.82
N PRO A 228 -16.89 6.38 -7.54
CA PRO A 228 -16.50 6.77 -6.18
C PRO A 228 -17.64 7.40 -5.37
N GLY A 229 -18.58 8.10 -6.02
CA GLY A 229 -19.72 8.75 -5.37
C GLY A 229 -20.71 7.76 -4.74
N ARG A 230 -20.67 6.50 -5.17
CA ARG A 230 -21.59 5.45 -4.71
C ARG A 230 -21.01 4.58 -3.58
N LEU A 231 -19.71 4.68 -3.32
CA LEU A 231 -18.99 3.88 -2.31
C LEU A 231 -18.99 4.59 -0.95
N ASP A 232 -19.37 3.88 0.11
CA ASP A 232 -19.17 4.38 1.48
C ASP A 232 -17.80 3.94 2.04
N MET A 233 -16.77 4.69 1.63
CA MET A 233 -15.40 4.46 2.12
C MET A 233 -15.20 4.89 3.59
N LYS A 234 -16.18 5.53 4.24
CA LYS A 234 -16.06 5.95 5.64
C LYS A 234 -16.38 4.79 6.59
N SER A 235 -17.32 3.91 6.23
CA SER A 235 -17.64 2.70 7.01
C SER A 235 -16.65 1.56 6.77
N ALA A 236 -15.99 1.51 5.61
CA ALA A 236 -15.00 0.50 5.24
C ALA A 236 -13.63 0.57 5.99
N ARG A 237 -13.50 1.47 6.98
CA ARG A 237 -12.25 1.86 7.65
C ARG A 237 -11.71 0.85 8.67
N SER A 238 -11.69 -0.45 8.37
CA SER A 238 -11.22 -1.45 9.34
C SER A 238 -9.70 -1.47 9.53
N ARG A 239 -8.90 -0.83 8.65
CA ARG A 239 -7.42 -0.95 8.67
C ARG A 239 -6.63 0.32 8.34
N GLU A 240 -7.27 1.49 8.23
CA GLU A 240 -6.58 2.77 7.96
C GLU A 240 -5.95 3.38 9.22
N THR A 241 -5.26 2.58 10.03
CA THR A 241 -4.63 2.99 11.30
C THR A 241 -3.63 4.15 11.11
N LEU A 242 -2.98 4.22 9.94
CA LEU A 242 -2.06 5.31 9.58
C LEU A 242 -2.74 6.68 9.43
N ALA A 243 -4.06 6.72 9.26
CA ALA A 243 -4.81 7.95 9.00
C ALA A 243 -5.41 8.57 10.29
N ASN A 244 -5.34 7.82 11.39
CA ASN A 244 -5.76 8.26 12.72
C ASN A 244 -4.70 9.19 13.31
N PHE A 245 -5.17 10.28 13.91
CA PHE A 245 -4.30 11.23 14.59
C PHE A 245 -4.26 10.86 16.07
N TYR A 246 -3.05 10.62 16.57
CA TYR A 246 -2.77 10.44 18.00
C TYR A 246 -1.93 11.62 18.47
N SER A 247 -2.32 12.25 19.57
CA SER A 247 -1.65 13.50 19.99
C SER A 247 -0.39 13.25 20.81
N SER A 248 -0.34 12.10 21.52
CA SER A 248 0.78 11.68 22.36
C SER A 248 0.97 10.17 22.32
N ILE A 249 2.21 9.71 22.52
CA ILE A 249 2.51 8.28 22.75
C ILE A 249 1.91 7.76 24.06
N ASP A 250 1.49 8.63 24.97
CA ASP A 250 0.91 8.24 26.25
C ASP A 250 -0.58 7.86 26.13
N GLU A 251 -1.21 8.12 24.97
CA GLU A 251 -2.61 7.76 24.73
C GLU A 251 -2.80 6.24 24.63
N GLU A 252 -3.87 5.75 25.22
CA GLU A 252 -4.20 4.33 25.17
C GLU A 252 -4.56 3.86 23.75
N ASP A 253 -5.21 4.71 22.96
CA ASP A 253 -5.55 4.39 21.57
C ASP A 253 -4.31 4.25 20.68
N PHE A 254 -3.27 5.04 20.94
CA PHE A 254 -1.97 4.88 20.29
C PHE A 254 -1.31 3.56 20.70
N ALA A 255 -1.34 3.22 21.99
CA ALA A 255 -0.79 1.96 22.50
C ALA A 255 -1.48 0.74 21.86
N TYR A 256 -2.82 0.77 21.79
CA TYR A 256 -3.62 -0.27 21.14
C TYR A 256 -3.25 -0.44 19.66
N ALA A 257 -3.22 0.67 18.91
CA ALA A 257 -2.86 0.67 17.50
C ALA A 257 -1.43 0.17 17.25
N LEU A 258 -0.46 0.61 18.04
CA LEU A 258 0.93 0.18 17.94
C LEU A 258 1.09 -1.32 18.20
N ILE A 259 0.45 -1.84 19.26
CA ILE A 259 0.54 -3.26 19.60
C ILE A 259 -0.10 -4.11 18.49
N GLN A 260 -1.24 -3.68 17.93
CA GLN A 260 -1.86 -4.38 16.79
C GLN A 260 -0.94 -4.43 15.57
N GLU A 261 -0.30 -3.32 15.22
CA GLU A 261 0.64 -3.27 14.08
C GLU A 261 1.84 -4.21 14.30
N LEU A 262 2.40 -4.22 15.52
CA LEU A 262 3.51 -5.10 15.85
C LEU A 262 3.11 -6.59 15.89
N VAL A 263 1.91 -6.91 16.36
CA VAL A 263 1.36 -8.28 16.33
C VAL A 263 1.11 -8.72 14.89
N HIS A 264 0.62 -7.83 14.03
CA HIS A 264 0.48 -8.11 12.61
C HIS A 264 1.83 -8.44 11.97
N SER A 265 2.86 -7.64 12.23
CA SER A 265 4.24 -7.92 11.80
C SER A 265 4.77 -9.26 12.36
N PHE A 266 4.42 -9.61 13.60
CA PHE A 266 4.80 -10.89 14.22
C PHE A 266 4.16 -12.10 13.51
N LEU A 267 2.90 -11.99 13.09
CA LEU A 267 2.17 -13.05 12.38
C LEU A 267 2.57 -13.16 10.91
N ALA A 268 2.85 -12.02 10.26
CA ALA A 268 3.28 -11.96 8.86
C ALA A 268 4.74 -12.41 8.64
N ALA A 269 5.56 -12.47 9.70
CA ALA A 269 6.97 -12.81 9.60
C ALA A 269 7.21 -14.24 9.06
N GLU A 270 7.85 -14.34 7.90
CA GLU A 270 8.26 -15.63 7.32
C GLU A 270 9.48 -16.25 8.01
N GLN A 271 10.32 -15.42 8.62
CA GLN A 271 11.58 -15.83 9.23
C GLN A 271 11.50 -15.69 10.75
N SER A 272 11.98 -16.71 11.45
CA SER A 272 12.06 -16.71 12.93
C SER A 272 12.79 -15.48 13.47
N GLY A 273 13.86 -15.02 12.81
CA GLY A 273 14.59 -13.83 13.22
C GLY A 273 13.76 -12.54 13.17
N ILE A 274 12.85 -12.38 12.20
CA ILE A 274 11.95 -11.21 12.11
C ILE A 274 10.86 -11.32 13.17
N GLN A 275 10.37 -12.54 13.40
CA GLN A 275 9.39 -12.81 14.45
C GLN A 275 9.96 -12.54 15.86
N ASP A 276 11.23 -12.89 16.10
CA ASP A 276 11.94 -12.55 17.35
C ASP A 276 12.15 -11.04 17.52
N CYS A 277 12.44 -10.33 16.43
CA CYS A 277 12.53 -8.87 16.43
C CYS A 277 11.17 -8.23 16.80
N SER A 278 10.08 -8.74 16.23
CA SER A 278 8.72 -8.29 16.55
C SER A 278 8.34 -8.62 17.99
N ALA A 279 8.63 -9.83 18.46
CA ALA A 279 8.40 -10.25 19.85
C ALA A 279 9.18 -9.37 20.84
N CYS A 280 10.43 -9.02 20.53
CA CYS A 280 11.21 -8.09 21.34
C CYS A 280 10.58 -6.70 21.39
N ALA A 281 10.09 -6.18 20.27
CA ALA A 281 9.42 -4.89 20.23
C ALA A 281 8.12 -4.92 21.05
N ILE A 282 7.26 -5.92 20.83
CA ILE A 282 6.00 -6.10 21.57
C ILE A 282 6.27 -6.21 23.08
N GLN A 283 7.23 -7.02 23.50
CA GLN A 283 7.60 -7.18 24.92
C GLN A 283 7.92 -5.83 25.58
N GLU A 284 8.79 -5.04 24.97
CA GLU A 284 9.21 -3.75 25.53
C GLU A 284 8.09 -2.70 25.49
N VAL A 285 7.23 -2.73 24.46
CA VAL A 285 6.03 -1.88 24.38
C VAL A 285 5.01 -2.24 25.47
N LEU A 286 4.75 -3.53 25.70
CA LEU A 286 3.86 -3.98 26.78
C LEU A 286 4.39 -3.54 28.17
N ARG A 287 5.71 -3.62 28.38
CA ARG A 287 6.36 -3.12 29.60
C ARG A 287 6.24 -1.61 29.75
N PHE A 288 6.42 -0.87 28.66
CA PHE A 288 6.28 0.59 28.65
C PHE A 288 4.88 1.04 29.10
N TYR A 289 3.84 0.42 28.54
CA TYR A 289 2.44 0.72 28.88
C TYR A 289 1.92 0.01 30.14
N LYS A 290 2.75 -0.83 30.79
CA LYS A 290 2.36 -1.66 31.94
C LYS A 290 1.10 -2.49 31.66
N CYS A 291 0.96 -2.98 30.43
CA CYS A 291 -0.15 -3.84 30.03
C CYS A 291 -0.06 -5.15 30.81
N SER A 292 -1.14 -5.55 31.48
CA SER A 292 -1.16 -6.76 32.31
C SER A 292 -2.57 -7.32 32.40
N ASN A 293 -2.67 -8.64 32.55
CA ASN A 293 -3.91 -9.36 32.81
C ASN A 293 -4.36 -9.26 34.29
N GLU A 294 -3.52 -8.68 35.16
CA GLU A 294 -3.82 -8.55 36.58
C GLU A 294 -4.90 -7.48 36.85
N SER A 295 -5.91 -7.88 37.63
CA SER A 295 -7.02 -7.02 38.05
C SER A 295 -6.51 -5.89 38.95
N GLY A 296 -6.63 -4.64 38.50
CA GLY A 296 -6.18 -3.44 39.23
C GLY A 296 -4.92 -2.78 38.66
N SER A 297 -4.26 -3.37 37.66
CA SER A 297 -3.14 -2.71 36.96
C SER A 297 -3.66 -1.58 36.05
N SER A 298 -2.87 -0.50 35.91
CA SER A 298 -3.21 0.63 35.04
C SER A 298 -3.38 0.24 33.57
N GLY A 299 -2.73 -0.85 33.13
CA GLY A 299 -2.81 -1.36 31.77
C GLY A 299 -3.84 -2.49 31.55
N ASN A 300 -4.67 -2.85 32.54
CA ASN A 300 -5.70 -3.88 32.36
C ASN A 300 -6.82 -3.44 31.41
N HIS A 301 -7.12 -2.14 31.37
CA HIS A 301 -8.10 -1.61 30.42
C HIS A 301 -7.64 -1.85 28.97
N LEU A 302 -6.38 -1.50 28.67
CA LEU A 302 -5.75 -1.78 27.37
C LEU A 302 -5.74 -3.28 27.03
N TRP A 303 -5.40 -4.15 27.99
CA TRP A 303 -5.42 -5.60 27.81
C TRP A 303 -6.79 -6.12 27.33
N LYS A 304 -7.88 -5.68 27.98
CA LYS A 304 -9.25 -6.11 27.67
C LYS A 304 -9.75 -5.67 26.30
N ARG A 305 -9.12 -4.67 25.67
CA ARG A 305 -9.46 -4.22 24.32
C ARG A 305 -8.99 -5.19 23.23
N PHE A 306 -7.99 -6.02 23.51
CA PHE A 306 -7.47 -6.95 22.51
C PHE A 306 -8.40 -8.17 22.34
N PRO A 307 -8.62 -8.63 21.09
CA PRO A 307 -9.28 -9.91 20.83
C PRO A 307 -8.56 -11.09 21.50
N PRO A 308 -9.27 -12.20 21.78
CA PRO A 308 -8.71 -13.36 22.47
C PRO A 308 -7.48 -13.94 21.74
N ASP A 309 -7.50 -13.98 20.40
CA ASP A 309 -6.40 -14.51 19.60
C ASP A 309 -5.10 -13.70 19.80
N ILE A 310 -5.24 -12.36 19.92
CA ILE A 310 -4.10 -11.47 20.19
C ILE A 310 -3.65 -11.62 21.65
N GLN A 311 -4.59 -11.71 22.60
CA GLN A 311 -4.28 -11.93 24.01
C GLN A 311 -3.43 -13.19 24.23
N GLU A 312 -3.71 -14.28 23.51
CA GLU A 312 -2.91 -15.51 23.59
C GLU A 312 -1.45 -15.33 23.16
N ILE A 313 -1.17 -14.42 22.22
CA ILE A 313 0.19 -14.08 21.79
C ILE A 313 0.88 -13.22 22.87
N LEU A 314 0.17 -12.18 23.34
CA LEU A 314 0.70 -11.19 24.26
C LEU A 314 1.03 -11.77 25.64
N ILE A 315 0.25 -12.75 26.14
CA ILE A 315 0.43 -13.31 27.49
C ILE A 315 1.79 -13.98 27.68
N VAL A 316 2.32 -14.61 26.63
CA VAL A 316 3.65 -15.24 26.64
C VAL A 316 4.74 -14.18 26.70
N LEU A 317 4.50 -13.04 26.07
CA LEU A 317 5.48 -11.97 25.97
C LEU A 317 5.64 -11.17 27.27
N PHE A 318 4.64 -11.17 28.16
CA PHE A 318 4.76 -10.58 29.50
C PHE A 318 5.95 -11.14 30.30
N HIS A 319 6.19 -12.44 30.19
CA HIS A 319 7.23 -13.15 30.96
C HIS A 319 8.51 -13.42 30.16
N SER A 320 8.52 -13.07 28.87
CA SER A 320 9.67 -13.31 28.00
C SER A 320 10.86 -12.40 28.34
N GLN A 321 12.08 -12.82 27.96
CA GLN A 321 13.33 -12.11 28.26
C GLN A 321 14.12 -11.75 26.99
N TYR A 322 13.42 -11.38 25.91
CA TYR A 322 14.09 -10.86 24.73
C TYR A 322 14.93 -9.63 25.08
N LYS A 323 16.15 -9.58 24.56
CA LYS A 323 17.06 -8.44 24.72
C LYS A 323 17.38 -7.84 23.35
N PRO A 324 17.19 -6.54 23.14
CA PRO A 324 17.55 -5.90 21.89
C PRO A 324 19.06 -5.98 21.68
N LEU A 325 19.49 -6.33 20.46
CA LEU A 325 20.90 -6.28 20.11
C LEU A 325 21.35 -4.82 20.07
N GLN A 326 22.26 -4.43 20.97
CA GLN A 326 22.85 -3.10 20.94
C GLN A 326 23.69 -2.93 19.66
N LYS A 327 23.26 -2.03 18.78
CA LYS A 327 24.01 -1.62 17.60
C LYS A 327 24.77 -0.33 17.90
N SER A 328 25.97 -0.22 17.31
CA SER A 328 26.74 1.03 17.36
C SER A 328 26.00 2.17 16.66
N ARG A 329 26.15 3.39 17.19
CA ARG A 329 25.61 4.60 16.56
C ARG A 329 26.28 4.80 15.20
N LYS A 330 25.47 4.79 14.14
CA LYS A 330 25.93 5.11 12.79
C LYS A 330 25.82 6.61 12.56
N LYS A 331 26.80 7.19 11.87
CA LYS A 331 26.68 8.54 11.32
C LYS A 331 25.91 8.48 10.01
N PHE A 332 24.99 9.41 9.83
CA PHE A 332 24.18 9.52 8.62
C PHE A 332 24.60 10.76 7.82
N PRO A 333 24.59 10.71 6.48
CA PRO A 333 24.73 11.91 5.66
C PRO A 333 23.50 12.80 5.84
N VAL A 334 23.68 14.10 5.61
CA VAL A 334 22.59 15.08 5.57
C VAL A 334 22.67 15.77 4.20
N PRO A 335 21.67 15.61 3.31
CA PRO A 335 20.48 14.76 3.43
C PRO A 335 20.78 13.25 3.25
N ILE A 336 19.89 12.39 3.75
CA ILE A 336 19.91 10.92 3.55
C ILE A 336 19.28 10.58 2.21
N TYR A 337 18.21 11.27 1.83
CA TYR A 337 17.55 11.15 0.54
C TYR A 337 18.55 11.31 -0.61
N GLN A 338 18.50 10.41 -1.60
CA GLN A 338 19.44 10.33 -2.73
C GLN A 338 20.92 10.06 -2.38
N SER A 339 21.25 9.91 -1.10
CA SER A 339 22.59 9.45 -0.72
C SER A 339 22.76 7.95 -1.01
N LYS A 340 23.98 7.43 -0.87
CA LYS A 340 24.25 5.98 -0.91
C LYS A 340 23.44 5.18 0.14
N MET A 341 22.93 5.86 1.17
CA MET A 341 22.14 5.28 2.25
C MET A 341 20.63 5.48 2.04
N GLY A 342 20.19 6.14 0.97
CA GLY A 342 18.78 6.48 0.72
C GLY A 342 18.41 6.45 -0.76
N ASN A 343 18.98 5.50 -1.50
CA ASN A 343 18.70 5.28 -2.93
C ASN A 343 17.43 4.45 -3.19
N THR A 344 16.95 3.70 -2.19
CA THR A 344 15.66 3.00 -2.24
C THR A 344 14.73 3.56 -1.17
N PHE A 345 13.42 3.48 -1.41
CA PHE A 345 12.42 3.98 -0.47
C PHE A 345 12.58 3.31 0.90
N ARG A 346 12.72 1.97 0.91
CA ARG A 346 12.94 1.18 2.12
C ARG A 346 14.22 1.59 2.87
N ASP A 347 15.33 1.84 2.16
CA ASP A 347 16.59 2.24 2.80
C ASP A 347 16.53 3.66 3.35
N TRP A 348 15.96 4.60 2.58
CA TRP A 348 15.77 5.97 3.01
C TRP A 348 14.89 6.05 4.25
N THR A 349 13.68 5.48 4.24
CA THR A 349 12.74 5.55 5.37
C THR A 349 13.34 4.93 6.64
N LYS A 350 14.00 3.77 6.52
CA LYS A 350 14.69 3.10 7.62
C LYS A 350 15.82 3.97 8.20
N ASN A 351 16.69 4.51 7.35
CA ASN A 351 17.84 5.28 7.80
C ASN A 351 17.43 6.65 8.34
N TRP A 352 16.37 7.26 7.79
CA TRP A 352 15.76 8.47 8.33
C TRP A 352 15.16 8.21 9.71
N PHE A 353 14.44 7.10 9.91
CA PHE A 353 13.97 6.68 11.23
C PHE A 353 15.12 6.57 12.25
N TYR A 354 16.21 5.88 11.90
CA TYR A 354 17.36 5.74 12.80
C TYR A 354 18.09 7.07 13.07
N SER A 355 18.13 7.98 12.09
CA SER A 355 18.68 9.32 12.25
C SER A 355 17.84 10.15 13.22
N LEU A 356 16.52 10.14 13.07
CA LEU A 356 15.59 10.81 13.98
C LEU A 356 15.65 10.23 15.40
N LEU A 357 15.76 8.92 15.55
CA LEU A 357 15.88 8.27 16.85
C LEU A 357 17.11 8.75 17.64
N GLN A 358 18.22 9.08 16.97
CA GLN A 358 19.41 9.63 17.63
C GLN A 358 19.20 11.05 18.17
N LYS A 359 18.19 11.77 17.68
CA LYS A 359 17.87 13.16 18.04
C LYS A 359 16.86 13.27 19.20
N VAL A 360 16.21 12.16 19.59
CA VAL A 360 15.27 12.12 20.73
C VAL A 360 16.05 12.07 22.04
N LYS A 361 15.88 13.09 22.90
CA LYS A 361 16.61 13.22 24.18
C LYS A 361 15.78 12.78 25.39
N LYS A 362 14.45 12.97 25.36
CA LYS A 362 13.56 12.47 26.42
C LYS A 362 13.60 10.95 26.55
N GLU A 363 13.73 10.48 27.78
CA GLU A 363 13.94 9.06 28.09
C GLU A 363 12.74 8.17 27.71
N ASN A 364 11.50 8.59 28.00
CA ASN A 364 10.31 7.78 27.72
C ASN A 364 10.06 7.58 26.20
N PRO A 365 9.97 8.64 25.36
CA PRO A 365 9.86 8.47 23.92
C PRO A 365 11.04 7.68 23.33
N PHE A 366 12.26 7.96 23.80
CA PHE A 366 13.44 7.21 23.34
C PHE A 366 13.30 5.71 23.62
N LYS A 367 12.89 5.30 24.83
CA LYS A 367 12.66 3.88 25.17
C LYS A 367 11.66 3.21 24.23
N LEU A 368 10.52 3.86 23.95
CA LEU A 368 9.47 3.31 23.10
C LEU A 368 9.92 3.16 21.63
N PHE A 369 10.47 4.23 21.04
CA PHE A 369 10.95 4.16 19.67
C PHE A 369 12.17 3.26 19.52
N HIS A 370 13.03 3.18 20.54
CA HIS A 370 14.16 2.25 20.56
C HIS A 370 13.70 0.79 20.61
N ALA A 371 12.69 0.46 21.39
CA ALA A 371 12.06 -0.85 21.40
C ALA A 371 11.57 -1.26 20.00
N CYS A 372 10.88 -0.34 19.31
CA CYS A 372 10.39 -0.58 17.96
C CYS A 372 11.51 -0.60 16.91
N SER A 373 12.67 0.02 17.17
CA SER A 373 13.77 0.15 16.22
C SER A 373 14.34 -1.19 15.70
N VAL A 374 14.07 -2.29 16.41
CA VAL A 374 14.48 -3.64 16.05
C VAL A 374 13.68 -4.16 14.83
N ILE A 375 12.40 -3.79 14.69
CA ILE A 375 11.52 -4.27 13.62
C ILE A 375 11.54 -3.41 12.34
N ILE A 376 11.90 -2.12 12.47
CA ILE A 376 11.93 -1.11 11.38
C ILE A 376 12.72 -1.56 10.13
N LYS A 377 13.73 -2.42 10.29
CA LYS A 377 14.48 -2.95 9.15
C LYS A 377 13.61 -3.83 8.23
N TYR A 378 12.65 -4.55 8.81
CA TYR A 378 11.91 -5.62 8.16
C TYR A 378 10.51 -5.19 7.79
N ASP A 379 9.82 -4.47 8.68
CA ASP A 379 8.45 -4.02 8.45
C ASP A 379 8.35 -2.53 8.10
N LEU A 380 7.78 -2.26 6.93
CA LEU A 380 7.54 -0.90 6.46
C LEU A 380 6.32 -0.27 7.13
N ASN A 381 5.27 -1.04 7.42
CA ASN A 381 4.03 -0.48 7.96
C ASN A 381 4.24 0.08 9.38
N SER A 382 4.92 -0.69 10.25
CA SER A 382 5.38 -0.19 11.56
C SER A 382 6.22 1.08 11.43
N THR A 383 7.07 1.17 10.40
CA THR A 383 7.89 2.35 10.17
C THR A 383 7.03 3.55 9.77
N LEU A 384 6.12 3.38 8.82
CA LEU A 384 5.19 4.41 8.36
C LEU A 384 4.28 4.92 9.48
N PHE A 385 3.81 4.03 10.35
CA PHE A 385 2.97 4.38 11.51
C PHE A 385 3.74 5.23 12.54
N LEU A 386 4.95 4.83 12.89
CA LEU A 386 5.74 5.48 13.95
C LEU A 386 6.42 6.78 13.50
N LEU A 387 6.75 6.92 12.22
CA LEU A 387 7.60 7.99 11.73
C LEU A 387 7.02 9.41 11.96
N PRO A 388 5.74 9.72 11.71
CA PRO A 388 5.17 11.04 12.01
C PRO A 388 5.30 11.42 13.49
N HIS A 389 5.13 10.44 14.37
CA HIS A 389 5.21 10.62 15.81
C HIS A 389 6.67 10.84 16.23
N LEU A 390 7.60 10.04 15.68
CA LEU A 390 9.03 10.19 15.92
C LEU A 390 9.54 11.58 15.50
N VAL A 391 9.04 12.14 14.39
CA VAL A 391 9.41 13.50 13.95
C VAL A 391 8.95 14.54 14.98
N VAL A 392 7.73 14.43 15.54
CA VAL A 392 7.27 15.32 16.62
C VAL A 392 8.26 15.29 17.79
N TYR A 393 8.55 14.10 18.34
CA TYR A 393 9.42 13.99 19.51
C TYR A 393 10.88 14.37 19.21
N ALA A 394 11.36 14.17 17.99
CA ALA A 394 12.67 14.67 17.57
C ALA A 394 12.70 16.21 17.53
N LEU A 395 11.64 16.86 17.08
CA LEU A 395 11.54 18.33 17.04
C LEU A 395 11.32 18.97 18.42
N LEU A 396 10.74 18.26 19.39
CA LEU A 396 10.55 18.78 20.75
C LEU A 396 11.88 19.02 21.48
N ASP A 397 12.90 18.20 21.21
CA ASP A 397 14.18 18.22 21.95
C ASP A 397 15.41 18.56 21.07
N CYS A 398 15.21 19.04 19.83
CA CYS A 398 16.30 19.29 18.88
C CYS A 398 17.09 20.57 19.20
N THR A 399 18.37 20.56 18.83
CA THR A 399 19.16 21.78 18.59
C THR A 399 18.77 22.43 17.26
N GLU A 400 19.08 23.72 17.07
CA GLU A 400 18.82 24.39 15.78
C GLU A 400 19.54 23.71 14.60
N ILE A 401 20.71 23.10 14.82
CA ILE A 401 21.40 22.30 13.80
C ILE A 401 20.57 21.06 13.44
N GLU A 402 20.19 20.27 14.45
CA GLU A 402 19.40 19.04 14.25
C GLU A 402 18.05 19.32 13.58
N LYS A 403 17.43 20.46 13.90
CA LYS A 403 16.21 20.97 13.27
C LYS A 403 16.42 21.31 11.81
N ASN A 404 17.48 22.06 11.49
CA ASN A 404 17.83 22.38 10.10
C ASN A 404 18.10 21.12 9.28
N GLU A 405 18.73 20.09 9.85
CA GLU A 405 18.91 18.80 9.19
C GLU A 405 17.58 18.09 8.91
N ILE A 406 16.62 18.12 9.85
CA ILE A 406 15.29 17.52 9.66
C ILE A 406 14.51 18.27 8.57
N CYS A 407 14.47 19.61 8.64
CA CYS A 407 13.75 20.39 7.64
C CYS A 407 14.47 20.32 6.27
N ALA A 408 15.81 20.21 6.23
CA ALA A 408 16.56 20.00 4.98
C ALA A 408 16.21 18.67 4.31
N GLU A 409 16.04 17.59 5.07
CA GLU A 409 15.58 16.29 4.54
C GLU A 409 14.21 16.43 3.86
N ILE A 410 13.25 17.07 4.54
CA ILE A 410 11.90 17.33 4.03
C ILE A 410 11.95 18.17 2.75
N LEU A 411 12.70 19.27 2.77
CA LEU A 411 12.84 20.17 1.62
C LEU A 411 13.52 19.48 0.42
N THR A 412 14.47 18.57 0.66
CA THR A 412 15.17 17.85 -0.41
C THR A 412 14.20 16.91 -1.14
N VAL A 413 13.34 16.19 -0.41
CA VAL A 413 12.30 15.35 -1.02
C VAL A 413 11.32 16.18 -1.85
N LEU A 414 10.80 17.29 -1.28
CA LEU A 414 9.84 18.15 -1.96
C LEU A 414 10.42 18.81 -3.23
N ARG A 415 11.64 19.36 -3.15
CA ARG A 415 12.33 19.95 -4.33
C ARG A 415 12.59 18.92 -5.42
N HIS A 416 12.91 17.69 -5.05
CA HIS A 416 13.10 16.64 -6.03
C HIS A 416 11.78 16.26 -6.71
N SER A 417 10.67 16.24 -5.96
CA SER A 417 9.35 15.97 -6.52
C SER A 417 8.84 17.07 -7.45
N GLU A 418 9.25 18.33 -7.26
CA GLU A 418 8.95 19.42 -8.20
C GLU A 418 9.67 19.24 -9.55
N GLN A 419 10.84 18.60 -9.56
CA GLN A 419 11.70 18.50 -10.74
C GLN A 419 11.44 17.29 -11.64
N LEU A 420 10.86 16.22 -11.11
CA LEU A 420 10.62 14.98 -11.84
C LEU A 420 9.14 14.74 -12.08
N SER A 421 8.81 14.33 -13.30
CA SER A 421 7.50 13.76 -13.63
C SER A 421 7.31 12.40 -12.92
N ALA A 422 6.05 12.04 -12.70
CA ALA A 422 5.51 11.01 -11.80
C ALA A 422 6.02 9.55 -11.90
N MET A 423 7.12 9.26 -12.60
CA MET A 423 7.57 7.92 -12.96
C MET A 423 8.62 7.31 -12.02
N ASN A 424 9.00 7.99 -10.92
CA ASN A 424 9.95 7.45 -9.95
C ASN A 424 9.27 7.07 -8.63
N ASP A 425 9.11 5.76 -8.39
CA ASP A 425 8.52 5.17 -7.18
C ASP A 425 9.14 5.72 -5.88
N LEU A 426 10.47 5.94 -5.86
CA LEU A 426 11.15 6.50 -4.70
C LEU A 426 10.62 7.91 -4.39
N CYS A 427 10.48 8.74 -5.41
CA CYS A 427 10.07 10.13 -5.27
C CYS A 427 8.61 10.25 -4.86
N HIS A 428 7.73 9.48 -5.51
CA HIS A 428 6.31 9.46 -5.16
C HIS A 428 6.10 8.99 -3.71
N LEU A 429 6.59 7.80 -3.36
CA LEU A 429 6.37 7.23 -2.03
C LEU A 429 7.02 8.07 -0.91
N SER A 430 8.20 8.64 -1.15
CA SER A 430 8.85 9.52 -0.17
C SER A 430 8.09 10.84 0.04
N SER A 431 7.56 11.43 -1.03
CA SER A 431 6.71 12.63 -0.94
C SER A 431 5.43 12.36 -0.14
N GLN A 432 4.83 11.18 -0.32
CA GLN A 432 3.67 10.73 0.45
C GLN A 432 3.94 10.65 1.95
N ILE A 433 5.10 10.11 2.35
CA ILE A 433 5.54 10.13 3.74
C ILE A 433 5.70 11.56 4.24
N VAL A 434 6.37 12.42 3.46
CA VAL A 434 6.61 13.82 3.86
C VAL A 434 5.27 14.54 4.09
N PHE A 435 4.29 14.34 3.21
CA PHE A 435 2.96 14.90 3.43
C PHE A 435 2.28 14.36 4.69
N SER A 436 2.37 13.05 4.95
CA SER A 436 1.86 12.47 6.20
C SER A 436 2.51 13.08 7.45
N VAL A 437 3.81 13.38 7.40
CA VAL A 437 4.54 14.04 8.49
C VAL A 437 4.04 15.48 8.65
N VAL A 438 3.95 16.26 7.56
CA VAL A 438 3.45 17.64 7.59
C VAL A 438 2.01 17.72 8.10
N ASP A 439 1.14 16.82 7.67
CA ASP A 439 -0.25 16.72 8.12
C ASP A 439 -0.32 16.41 9.62
N HIS A 440 0.50 15.47 10.10
CA HIS A 440 0.57 15.12 11.52
C HIS A 440 1.10 16.27 12.38
N LEU A 441 2.17 16.95 11.96
CA LEU A 441 2.70 18.13 12.65
C LEU A 441 1.67 19.25 12.71
N THR A 442 0.93 19.47 11.63
CA THR A 442 -0.13 20.48 11.57
C THR A 442 -1.25 20.14 12.55
N LYS A 443 -1.75 18.90 12.56
CA LYS A 443 -2.78 18.46 13.52
C LYS A 443 -2.30 18.54 14.96
N TRP A 444 -1.04 18.17 15.21
CA TRP A 444 -0.41 18.25 16.52
C TRP A 444 -0.37 19.69 17.06
N ILE A 445 0.00 20.66 16.21
CA ILE A 445 -0.04 22.08 16.57
C ILE A 445 -1.45 22.54 16.98
N HIS A 446 -2.46 22.21 16.18
CA HIS A 446 -3.85 22.60 16.47
C HIS A 446 -4.34 21.96 17.78
N HIS A 447 -4.04 20.68 17.98
CA HIS A 447 -4.38 19.98 19.22
C HIS A 447 -3.68 20.63 20.43
N TYR A 448 -2.38 20.89 20.32
CA TYR A 448 -1.59 21.53 21.38
C TYR A 448 -2.11 22.93 21.74
N GLN A 449 -2.50 23.72 20.74
CA GLN A 449 -3.16 25.02 20.93
C GLN A 449 -4.48 24.87 21.69
N ASN A 450 -5.32 23.93 21.29
CA ASN A 450 -6.61 23.67 21.94
C ASN A 450 -6.45 23.21 23.40
N GLU A 451 -5.45 22.37 23.69
CA GLU A 451 -5.16 21.95 25.07
C GLU A 451 -4.69 23.09 25.97
N ILE A 452 -3.84 23.99 25.45
CA ILE A 452 -3.39 25.16 26.21
C ILE A 452 -4.57 26.10 26.46
N SER A 453 -5.46 26.22 25.47
CA SER A 453 -6.67 27.04 25.55
C SER A 453 -7.65 26.51 26.61
N SER A 454 -7.89 25.20 26.65
CA SER A 454 -8.78 24.59 27.64
C SER A 454 -8.25 24.68 29.08
N LYS A 455 -6.92 24.66 29.24
CA LYS A 455 -6.24 24.86 30.53
C LYS A 455 -6.21 26.33 30.99
N THR A 456 -6.59 27.28 30.14
CA THR A 456 -6.55 28.72 30.43
C THR A 456 -7.94 29.36 30.38
N SER A 457 -8.70 29.21 31.46
CA SER A 457 -9.94 29.97 31.69
C SER A 457 -9.64 31.46 31.92
N GLY A 458 -9.58 32.26 30.84
CA GLY A 458 -9.72 33.72 30.91
C GLY A 458 -8.45 34.58 30.88
N ARG A 459 -7.31 34.13 30.33
CA ARG A 459 -6.14 35.00 30.01
C ARG A 459 -5.66 34.77 28.58
N SER A 460 -5.11 35.82 27.96
CA SER A 460 -4.72 35.84 26.55
C SER A 460 -3.83 34.65 26.15
N LEU A 461 -4.31 33.85 25.19
CA LEU A 461 -3.61 32.67 24.63
C LEU A 461 -2.27 33.03 23.98
N GLY A 462 -2.23 34.17 23.28
CA GLY A 462 -1.11 34.56 22.42
C GLY A 462 0.26 34.59 23.13
N PRO A 463 0.42 35.28 24.28
CA PRO A 463 1.70 35.36 24.98
C PRO A 463 2.23 34.02 25.51
N ARG A 464 1.37 33.08 25.94
CA ARG A 464 1.80 31.78 26.47
C ARG A 464 2.25 30.81 25.39
N LEU A 465 1.50 30.73 24.29
CA LEU A 465 1.89 29.93 23.11
C LEU A 465 3.19 30.45 22.50
N SER A 466 3.36 31.77 22.47
CA SER A 466 4.57 32.43 22.00
C SER A 466 5.76 32.29 22.95
N GLN A 467 5.60 31.74 24.15
CA GLN A 467 6.68 31.49 25.11
C GLN A 467 6.99 29.99 25.27
N ASP A 468 6.12 29.10 24.76
CA ASP A 468 6.33 27.66 24.86
C ASP A 468 7.34 27.17 23.82
N LYS A 469 8.49 26.71 24.31
CA LYS A 469 9.59 26.20 23.47
C LYS A 469 9.15 25.03 22.59
N ASN A 470 8.27 24.16 23.08
CA ASN A 470 7.81 22.98 22.34
C ASN A 470 6.99 23.39 21.12
N PHE A 471 6.05 24.32 21.32
CA PHE A 471 5.23 24.88 20.25
C PHE A 471 6.10 25.59 19.21
N GLN A 472 7.02 26.44 19.66
CA GLN A 472 7.92 27.19 18.78
C GLN A 472 8.79 26.28 17.92
N SER A 473 9.37 25.22 18.48
CA SER A 473 10.24 24.31 17.71
C SER A 473 9.51 23.63 16.55
N VAL A 474 8.31 23.10 16.83
CA VAL A 474 7.48 22.41 15.81
C VAL A 474 6.93 23.42 14.80
N ASN A 475 6.42 24.56 15.27
CA ASN A 475 5.89 25.61 14.40
C ASN A 475 6.99 26.20 13.49
N ALA A 476 8.20 26.42 14.01
CA ALA A 476 9.30 26.95 13.22
C ALA A 476 9.74 26.01 12.08
N CYS A 477 9.74 24.68 12.28
CA CYS A 477 10.03 23.78 11.15
C CYS A 477 8.90 23.80 10.11
N LEU A 478 7.63 23.87 10.52
CA LEU A 478 6.50 24.01 9.58
C LEU A 478 6.53 25.34 8.83
N SER A 479 6.84 26.45 9.49
CA SER A 479 7.00 27.76 8.85
C SER A 479 8.19 27.82 7.89
N ASN A 480 9.23 27.00 8.10
CA ASN A 480 10.35 26.90 7.18
C ASN A 480 10.00 26.20 5.86
N ILE A 481 8.86 25.48 5.78
CA ILE A 481 8.43 24.78 4.58
C ILE A 481 7.54 25.72 3.75
N PRO A 482 7.95 26.15 2.55
CA PRO A 482 7.15 27.04 1.72
C PRO A 482 5.86 26.35 1.26
N GLN A 483 4.70 26.99 1.48
CA GLN A 483 3.40 26.45 1.07
C GLN A 483 3.32 26.24 -0.45
N ILE A 484 3.92 27.12 -1.24
CA ILE A 484 3.98 26.97 -2.71
C ILE A 484 4.78 25.73 -3.14
N LEU A 485 5.85 25.38 -2.41
CA LEU A 485 6.63 24.18 -2.69
C LEU A 485 5.80 22.92 -2.39
N LEU A 486 5.05 22.91 -1.28
CA LEU A 486 4.11 21.84 -0.96
C LEU A 486 3.03 21.70 -2.03
N ALA A 487 2.47 22.82 -2.51
CA ALA A 487 1.43 22.81 -3.55
C ALA A 487 1.96 22.20 -4.87
N LYS A 488 3.13 22.64 -5.34
CA LYS A 488 3.75 22.10 -6.55
C LYS A 488 4.16 20.64 -6.42
N SER A 489 4.74 20.27 -5.27
CA SER A 489 5.11 18.88 -4.97
C SER A 489 3.88 17.97 -4.94
N ALA A 490 2.78 18.44 -4.32
CA ALA A 490 1.52 17.71 -4.27
C ALA A 490 0.88 17.58 -5.66
N PHE A 491 0.96 18.61 -6.49
CA PHE A 491 0.52 18.58 -7.89
C PHE A 491 1.32 17.55 -8.70
N ALA A 492 2.66 17.55 -8.58
CA ALA A 492 3.52 16.56 -9.23
C ALA A 492 3.20 15.13 -8.78
N CYS A 493 2.79 14.96 -7.52
CA CYS A 493 2.34 13.69 -7.00
C CYS A 493 0.91 13.30 -7.41
N GLN A 494 0.16 14.12 -8.14
CA GLN A 494 -1.28 13.92 -8.44
C GLN A 494 -2.19 13.95 -7.19
N ALA A 495 -1.79 14.68 -6.15
CA ALA A 495 -2.62 14.94 -4.96
C ALA A 495 -3.27 16.33 -5.09
N TYR A 496 -4.13 16.51 -6.10
CA TYR A 496 -4.62 17.82 -6.53
C TYR A 496 -5.40 18.59 -5.45
N ALA A 497 -6.24 17.91 -4.66
CA ALA A 497 -6.95 18.55 -3.55
C ALA A 497 -5.99 19.10 -2.47
N ARG A 498 -4.89 18.38 -2.19
CA ARG A 498 -3.83 18.88 -1.28
C ARG A 498 -3.08 20.05 -1.92
N ALA A 499 -2.81 19.98 -3.22
CA ALA A 499 -2.18 21.08 -3.94
C ALA A 499 -3.00 22.37 -3.83
N LEU A 500 -4.32 22.28 -4.03
CA LEU A 500 -5.26 23.39 -3.87
C LEU A 500 -5.24 23.96 -2.45
N LEU A 501 -5.34 23.09 -1.43
CA LEU A 501 -5.31 23.51 -0.02
C LEU A 501 -4.07 24.35 0.32
N HIS A 502 -2.87 23.90 -0.07
CA HIS A 502 -1.64 24.62 0.22
C HIS A 502 -1.50 25.90 -0.62
N LEU A 503 -2.00 25.89 -1.85
CA LEU A 503 -2.01 27.07 -2.70
C LEU A 503 -2.93 28.16 -2.14
N GLU A 504 -4.15 27.81 -1.73
CA GLU A 504 -5.06 28.75 -1.07
C GLU A 504 -4.47 29.32 0.21
N LYS A 505 -3.80 28.48 1.00
CA LYS A 505 -3.10 28.95 2.21
C LYS A 505 -1.99 29.95 1.88
N TYR A 506 -1.22 29.68 0.82
CA TYR A 506 -0.20 30.60 0.32
C TYR A 506 -0.79 31.94 -0.13
N LEU A 507 -1.90 31.92 -0.87
CA LEU A 507 -2.56 33.11 -1.37
C LEU A 507 -3.21 33.95 -0.27
N LYS A 508 -3.67 33.32 0.82
CA LYS A 508 -4.12 34.04 2.02
C LYS A 508 -2.98 34.80 2.71
N GLU A 509 -1.76 34.27 2.68
CA GLU A 509 -0.58 34.92 3.25
C GLU A 509 -0.01 35.99 2.31
N PHE A 510 -0.10 35.79 0.99
CA PHE A 510 0.44 36.69 -0.04
C PHE A 510 -0.62 36.99 -1.13
N PRO A 511 -1.63 37.82 -0.84
CA PRO A 511 -2.72 38.12 -1.78
C PRO A 511 -2.23 38.78 -3.07
N ASP A 512 -1.16 39.59 -2.98
CA ASP A 512 -0.57 40.29 -4.12
C ASP A 512 0.05 39.33 -5.16
N GLN A 513 0.29 38.06 -4.81
CA GLN A 513 0.86 37.06 -5.73
C GLN A 513 -0.20 36.20 -6.43
N GLN A 514 -1.50 36.46 -6.20
CA GLN A 514 -2.57 35.73 -6.85
C GLN A 514 -2.48 35.80 -8.37
N GLU A 515 -2.12 36.97 -8.92
CA GLU A 515 -1.99 37.20 -10.37
C GLU A 515 -0.87 36.34 -10.98
N ASN A 516 0.25 36.13 -10.28
CA ASN A 516 1.36 35.29 -10.74
C ASN A 516 1.05 33.78 -10.73
N HIS A 517 0.03 33.36 -9.98
CA HIS A 517 -0.30 31.95 -9.79
C HIS A 517 -1.62 31.53 -10.45
N VAL A 518 -2.34 32.43 -11.14
CA VAL A 518 -3.62 32.14 -11.82
C VAL A 518 -3.52 30.92 -12.73
N GLY A 519 -2.49 30.84 -13.59
CA GLY A 519 -2.29 29.70 -14.47
C GLY A 519 -2.00 28.37 -13.73
N PHE A 520 -1.44 28.43 -12.53
CA PHE A 520 -1.25 27.23 -11.70
C PHE A 520 -2.54 26.81 -10.99
N ILE A 521 -3.34 27.77 -10.51
CA ILE A 521 -4.69 27.51 -9.95
C ILE A 521 -5.56 26.83 -11.03
N GLN A 522 -5.56 27.37 -12.25
CA GLN A 522 -6.31 26.82 -13.37
C GLN A 522 -5.91 25.37 -13.68
N LYS A 523 -4.60 25.07 -13.68
CA LYS A 523 -4.09 23.70 -13.82
C LYS A 523 -4.60 22.76 -12.75
N ILE A 524 -4.67 23.20 -11.49
CA ILE A 524 -5.16 22.36 -10.41
C ILE A 524 -6.65 22.04 -10.59
N TYR A 525 -7.49 23.02 -10.91
CA TYR A 525 -8.92 22.78 -11.16
C TYR A 525 -9.16 21.90 -12.39
N ALA A 526 -8.42 22.12 -13.47
CA ALA A 526 -8.49 21.27 -14.65
C ALA A 526 -8.11 19.81 -14.34
N SER A 527 -7.11 19.58 -13.48
CA SER A 527 -6.74 18.23 -13.02
C SER A 527 -7.66 17.64 -11.94
N LEU A 528 -8.57 18.44 -11.36
CA LEU A 528 -9.63 17.98 -10.46
C LEU A 528 -10.93 17.66 -11.21
N ASP A 529 -10.94 17.80 -12.54
CA ASP A 529 -12.12 17.72 -13.39
C ASP A 529 -13.24 18.69 -12.95
N ASP A 530 -12.85 19.86 -12.42
CA ASP A 530 -13.77 20.90 -11.95
C ASP A 530 -13.82 22.07 -12.96
N ALA A 531 -14.70 21.94 -13.95
CA ALA A 531 -14.91 22.95 -14.99
C ALA A 531 -15.40 24.30 -14.41
N ASP A 532 -16.23 24.26 -13.37
CA ASP A 532 -16.75 25.47 -12.71
C ASP A 532 -15.61 26.25 -12.05
N GLY A 533 -14.68 25.54 -11.40
CA GLY A 533 -13.47 26.13 -10.83
C GLY A 533 -12.58 26.79 -11.88
N VAL A 534 -12.39 26.14 -13.04
CA VAL A 534 -11.63 26.70 -14.18
C VAL A 534 -12.28 27.98 -14.71
N ALA A 535 -13.60 27.97 -14.93
CA ALA A 535 -14.35 29.14 -15.37
C ALA A 535 -14.29 30.29 -14.34
N GLY A 536 -14.35 29.97 -13.05
CA GLY A 536 -14.20 30.94 -11.97
C GLY A 536 -12.82 31.62 -11.98
N VAL A 537 -11.76 30.86 -12.21
CA VAL A 537 -10.39 31.39 -12.32
C VAL A 537 -10.25 32.29 -13.56
N ALA A 538 -10.85 31.90 -14.69
CA ALA A 538 -10.87 32.72 -15.91
C ALA A 538 -11.60 34.06 -15.67
N ALA A 539 -12.70 34.08 -14.93
CA ALA A 539 -13.45 35.29 -14.62
C ALA A 539 -12.69 36.28 -13.70
N ILE A 540 -11.81 35.78 -12.83
CA ILE A 540 -11.02 36.61 -11.90
C ILE A 540 -9.77 37.19 -12.59
N ARG A 541 -9.33 36.59 -13.69
CA ARG A 541 -8.12 36.98 -14.40
C ARG A 541 -8.28 38.37 -15.02
N LYS A 542 -7.33 39.27 -14.71
CA LYS A 542 -7.29 40.64 -15.26
C LYS A 542 -6.36 40.80 -16.46
N GLU A 543 -5.34 39.95 -16.56
CA GLU A 543 -4.39 39.93 -17.68
C GLU A 543 -4.92 39.08 -18.84
N GLU A 544 -4.42 39.35 -20.06
CA GLU A 544 -4.75 38.49 -21.21
C GLU A 544 -4.30 37.05 -20.94
N PRO A 545 -5.19 36.05 -21.12
CA PRO A 545 -4.85 34.67 -20.84
C PRO A 545 -3.77 34.19 -21.81
N THR A 546 -2.80 33.43 -21.29
CA THR A 546 -1.80 32.83 -22.16
C THR A 546 -2.46 31.77 -23.04
N LEU A 547 -1.87 31.45 -24.19
CA LEU A 547 -2.42 30.43 -25.08
C LEU A 547 -2.54 29.06 -24.38
N LYS A 548 -1.63 28.75 -23.45
CA LYS A 548 -1.69 27.52 -22.63
C LYS A 548 -2.90 27.52 -21.69
N ASP A 549 -3.26 28.68 -21.15
CA ASP A 549 -4.40 28.83 -20.26
C ASP A 549 -5.73 28.74 -21.02
N LEU A 550 -5.81 29.32 -22.22
CA LEU A 550 -6.99 29.21 -23.10
C LEU A 550 -7.21 27.77 -23.57
N VAL A 551 -6.14 27.06 -23.93
CA VAL A 551 -6.21 25.63 -24.28
C VAL A 551 -6.78 24.84 -23.11
N LEU A 552 -6.23 25.03 -21.91
CA LEU A 552 -6.65 24.30 -20.73
C LEU A 552 -8.10 24.60 -20.34
N GLU A 553 -8.55 25.85 -20.50
CA GLU A 553 -9.95 26.24 -20.29
C GLU A 553 -10.90 25.49 -21.21
N ASN A 554 -10.58 25.49 -22.52
CA ASN A 554 -11.41 24.81 -23.51
C ASN A 554 -11.38 23.28 -23.33
N GLU A 555 -10.23 22.70 -22.97
CA GLU A 555 -10.14 21.27 -22.64
C GLU A 555 -11.00 20.91 -21.41
N ALA A 556 -10.94 21.71 -20.34
CA ALA A 556 -11.72 21.48 -19.13
C ALA A 556 -13.23 21.63 -19.34
N ASN A 557 -13.65 22.56 -20.22
CA ASN A 557 -15.05 22.74 -20.60
C ASN A 557 -15.55 21.65 -21.57
N GLY A 558 -14.66 20.82 -22.12
CA GLY A 558 -14.98 19.80 -23.13
C GLY A 558 -15.13 20.36 -24.56
N ASP A 559 -14.83 21.62 -24.78
CA ASP A 559 -14.94 22.30 -26.09
C ASP A 559 -13.71 22.02 -26.98
N MET A 560 -13.62 20.78 -27.47
CA MET A 560 -12.47 20.29 -28.26
C MET A 560 -12.23 21.10 -29.55
N GLN A 561 -13.27 21.69 -30.15
CA GLN A 561 -13.14 22.53 -31.34
C GLN A 561 -12.45 23.88 -31.04
N ALA A 562 -12.77 24.48 -29.89
CA ALA A 562 -12.13 25.72 -29.45
C ALA A 562 -10.68 25.46 -29.04
N ALA A 563 -10.42 24.34 -28.34
CA ALA A 563 -9.08 23.88 -28.02
C ALA A 563 -8.24 23.66 -29.28
N PHE A 564 -8.80 23.02 -30.31
CA PHE A 564 -8.15 22.83 -31.62
C PHE A 564 -7.73 24.17 -32.26
N ALA A 565 -8.62 25.15 -32.33
CA ALA A 565 -8.29 26.47 -32.87
C ALA A 565 -7.18 27.17 -32.07
N CYS A 566 -7.16 27.00 -30.74
CA CYS A 566 -6.08 27.48 -29.89
C CYS A 566 -4.75 26.80 -30.17
N TYR A 567 -4.73 25.47 -30.37
CA TYR A 567 -3.52 24.74 -30.75
C TYR A 567 -2.99 25.13 -32.12
N GLU A 568 -3.85 25.32 -33.13
CA GLU A 568 -3.42 25.83 -34.44
C GLU A 568 -2.77 27.21 -34.33
N LYS A 569 -3.34 28.10 -33.50
CA LYS A 569 -2.76 29.41 -33.23
C LYS A 569 -1.42 29.29 -32.49
N ALA A 570 -1.30 28.38 -31.53
CA ALA A 570 -0.06 28.13 -30.80
C ALA A 570 1.05 27.59 -31.71
N ILE A 571 0.74 26.66 -32.62
CA ILE A 571 1.69 26.12 -33.60
C ILE A 571 2.21 27.20 -34.54
N LYS A 572 1.34 28.11 -35.01
CA LYS A 572 1.75 29.25 -35.86
C LYS A 572 2.74 30.18 -35.16
N LEU A 573 2.59 30.35 -33.83
CA LEU A 573 3.44 31.23 -33.03
C LEU A 573 4.72 30.53 -32.54
N TYR A 574 4.64 29.24 -32.22
CA TYR A 574 5.70 28.43 -31.65
C TYR A 574 5.87 27.12 -32.43
N PRO A 575 6.36 27.16 -33.68
CA PRO A 575 6.39 26.00 -34.58
C PRO A 575 7.37 24.91 -34.15
N ASN A 576 8.22 25.15 -33.14
CA ASN A 576 9.24 24.21 -32.67
C ASN A 576 8.86 23.45 -31.38
N GLU A 577 7.70 23.73 -30.77
CA GLU A 577 7.27 23.08 -29.53
C GLU A 577 6.37 21.86 -29.84
N VAL A 578 6.90 20.65 -29.65
CA VAL A 578 6.22 19.38 -29.98
C VAL A 578 4.91 19.19 -29.23
N SER A 579 4.84 19.69 -27.99
CA SER A 579 3.69 19.51 -27.10
C SER A 579 2.38 20.02 -27.70
N TYR A 580 2.40 21.10 -28.50
CA TYR A 580 1.19 21.62 -29.13
C TYR A 580 0.69 20.73 -30.27
N TYR A 581 1.59 20.08 -31.01
CA TYR A 581 1.22 19.12 -32.04
C TYR A 581 0.59 17.87 -31.41
N GLY A 582 1.14 17.39 -30.28
CA GLY A 582 0.53 16.30 -29.50
C GLY A 582 -0.87 16.65 -28.98
N GLY A 583 -1.05 17.85 -28.42
CA GLY A 583 -2.36 18.35 -27.99
C GLY A 583 -3.38 18.45 -29.13
N LEU A 584 -2.95 18.90 -30.31
CA LEU A 584 -3.80 18.95 -31.50
C LEU A 584 -4.23 17.55 -31.97
N LEU A 585 -3.32 16.56 -31.96
CA LEU A 585 -3.66 15.17 -32.26
C LEU A 585 -4.64 14.60 -31.23
N LYS A 586 -4.46 14.91 -29.94
CA LYS A 586 -5.42 14.56 -28.88
C LYS A 586 -6.80 15.15 -29.16
N CYS A 587 -6.89 16.41 -29.58
CA CYS A 587 -8.18 17.00 -29.99
C CYS A 587 -8.81 16.27 -31.17
N PHE A 588 -8.04 15.87 -32.20
CA PHE A 588 -8.58 15.07 -33.31
C PHE A 588 -9.13 13.72 -32.86
N LEU A 589 -8.42 13.04 -31.95
CA LEU A 589 -8.88 11.78 -31.37
C LEU A 589 -10.15 11.98 -30.54
N ALA A 590 -10.21 13.02 -29.71
CA ALA A 590 -11.40 13.35 -28.92
C ALA A 590 -12.61 13.76 -29.78
N MET A 591 -12.37 14.32 -30.97
CA MET A 591 -13.42 14.65 -31.95
C MET A 591 -13.81 13.47 -32.86
N ASP A 592 -13.32 12.25 -32.58
CA ASP A 592 -13.55 11.03 -33.36
C ASP A 592 -13.07 11.14 -34.83
N GLN A 593 -11.91 11.78 -35.04
CA GLN A 593 -11.26 11.92 -36.35
C GLN A 593 -9.87 11.26 -36.43
N PRO A 594 -9.74 9.95 -36.15
CA PRO A 594 -8.44 9.28 -36.13
C PRO A 594 -7.75 9.21 -37.50
N THR A 595 -8.51 9.20 -38.62
CA THR A 595 -7.93 9.21 -39.98
C THR A 595 -7.12 10.48 -40.26
N THR A 596 -7.68 11.63 -39.86
CA THR A 596 -7.04 12.94 -39.96
C THR A 596 -5.81 12.99 -39.04
N ALA A 597 -5.93 12.46 -37.81
CA ALA A 597 -4.83 12.41 -36.86
C ALA A 597 -3.61 11.64 -37.41
N VAL A 598 -3.81 10.43 -37.98
CA VAL A 598 -2.72 9.65 -38.60
C VAL A 598 -2.08 10.40 -39.76
N SER A 599 -2.90 10.95 -40.66
CA SER A 599 -2.41 11.65 -41.85
C SER A 599 -1.58 12.88 -41.48
N TYR A 600 -2.05 13.65 -40.50
CA TYR A 600 -1.37 14.83 -39.99
C TYR A 600 -0.06 14.47 -39.26
N ALA A 601 -0.09 13.45 -38.40
CA ALA A 601 1.10 12.96 -37.69
C ALA A 601 2.17 12.42 -38.66
N ASN A 602 1.78 11.65 -39.68
CA ASN A 602 2.70 11.17 -40.72
C ASN A 602 3.32 12.32 -41.51
N GLY A 603 2.54 13.35 -41.84
CA GLY A 603 3.03 14.57 -42.48
C GLY A 603 4.12 15.26 -41.65
N ILE A 604 3.86 15.48 -40.36
CA ILE A 604 4.81 16.11 -39.45
C ILE A 604 6.09 15.29 -39.30
N LEU A 605 5.98 13.97 -39.10
CA LEU A 605 7.14 13.11 -38.92
C LEU A 605 7.98 12.98 -40.20
N SER A 606 7.36 13.12 -41.37
CA SER A 606 8.10 13.17 -42.64
C SER A 606 8.99 14.42 -42.75
N GLU A 607 8.55 15.54 -42.18
CA GLU A 607 9.33 16.78 -42.13
C GLU A 607 10.32 16.81 -40.96
N ARG A 608 9.94 16.24 -39.81
CA ARG A 608 10.69 16.28 -38.54
C ARG A 608 10.69 14.90 -37.87
N PRO A 609 11.62 14.01 -38.25
CA PRO A 609 11.70 12.67 -37.68
C PRO A 609 12.14 12.66 -36.20
N GLU A 610 12.78 13.74 -35.73
CA GLU A 610 13.23 13.90 -34.33
C GLU A 610 12.09 13.88 -33.30
N TRP A 611 10.84 14.13 -33.73
CA TRP A 611 9.68 14.20 -32.85
C TRP A 611 8.91 12.89 -32.71
N LYS A 612 9.47 11.83 -33.29
CA LYS A 612 8.87 10.51 -33.35
C LYS A 612 8.48 9.99 -31.96
N ASP A 613 9.38 10.03 -31.00
CA ASP A 613 9.16 9.50 -29.65
C ASP A 613 7.94 10.12 -28.94
N ASN A 614 7.63 11.38 -29.24
CA ASN A 614 6.51 12.09 -28.61
C ASN A 614 5.19 11.95 -29.38
N LEU A 615 5.23 11.79 -30.71
CA LEU A 615 4.03 11.79 -31.56
C LEU A 615 3.57 10.39 -31.97
N ASN A 616 4.46 9.40 -31.95
CA ASN A 616 4.15 8.03 -32.31
C ASN A 616 3.08 7.36 -31.42
N PRO A 617 2.99 7.63 -30.10
CA PRO A 617 1.88 7.16 -29.27
C PRO A 617 0.50 7.49 -29.84
N PHE A 618 0.30 8.71 -30.36
CA PHE A 618 -0.98 9.11 -30.98
C PHE A 618 -1.24 8.42 -32.33
N ARG A 619 -0.19 8.11 -33.10
CA ARG A 619 -0.30 7.33 -34.35
C ARG A 619 -0.74 5.90 -34.05
N ILE A 620 -0.14 5.30 -33.03
CA ILE A 620 -0.52 3.97 -32.53
C ILE A 620 -1.96 4.01 -32.06
N GLU A 621 -2.36 5.03 -31.31
CA GLU A 621 -3.72 5.20 -30.82
C GLU A 621 -4.75 5.24 -31.95
N ALA A 622 -4.53 6.14 -32.90
CA ALA A 622 -5.39 6.28 -34.05
C ALA A 622 -5.41 5.01 -34.94
N ALA A 623 -4.28 4.31 -35.09
CA ALA A 623 -4.19 3.10 -35.90
C ALA A 623 -5.00 1.94 -35.32
N TRP A 624 -4.97 1.73 -33.99
CA TRP A 624 -5.77 0.68 -33.37
C TRP A 624 -7.27 1.04 -33.36
N GLN A 625 -7.63 2.32 -33.18
CA GLN A 625 -9.02 2.78 -33.32
C GLN A 625 -9.58 2.54 -34.74
N LEU A 626 -8.75 2.74 -35.76
CA LEU A 626 -9.10 2.50 -37.17
C LEU A 626 -9.04 1.02 -37.59
N SER A 627 -8.62 0.12 -36.70
CA SER A 627 -8.32 -1.29 -37.05
C SER A 627 -7.32 -1.44 -38.22
N ASN A 628 -6.38 -0.48 -38.35
CA ASN A 628 -5.34 -0.52 -39.39
C ASN A 628 -4.10 -1.25 -38.87
N TRP A 629 -4.14 -2.58 -38.96
CA TRP A 629 -3.13 -3.46 -38.40
C TRP A 629 -1.76 -3.36 -39.09
N GLU A 630 -1.71 -3.05 -40.39
CA GLU A 630 -0.46 -2.90 -41.15
C GLU A 630 0.35 -1.70 -40.67
N ASN A 631 -0.31 -0.55 -40.54
CA ASN A 631 0.33 0.64 -40.01
C ASN A 631 0.68 0.47 -38.53
N LEU A 632 -0.20 -0.14 -37.74
CA LEU A 632 0.07 -0.41 -36.32
C LEU A 632 1.33 -1.26 -36.11
N GLU A 633 1.53 -2.30 -36.92
CA GLU A 633 2.75 -3.13 -36.91
C GLU A 633 4.00 -2.26 -37.12
N SER A 634 4.00 -1.45 -38.18
CA SER A 634 5.13 -0.56 -38.48
C SER A 634 5.41 0.44 -37.35
N TYR A 635 4.37 1.02 -36.75
CA TYR A 635 4.51 2.02 -35.70
C TYR A 635 5.01 1.41 -34.38
N LEU A 636 4.65 0.15 -34.09
CA LEU A 636 5.11 -0.59 -32.91
C LEU A 636 6.54 -1.12 -33.05
N GLU A 637 6.98 -1.47 -34.26
CA GLU A 637 8.40 -1.81 -34.54
C GLU A 637 9.31 -0.60 -34.36
N GLU A 638 8.78 0.56 -34.70
CA GLU A 638 9.42 1.85 -34.65
C GLU A 638 9.58 2.44 -33.23
N GLU A 639 8.82 1.95 -32.25
CA GLU A 639 8.74 2.49 -30.89
C GLU A 639 9.67 1.76 -29.91
N GLU A 640 10.54 2.52 -29.23
CA GLU A 640 11.44 1.97 -28.21
C GLU A 640 10.72 1.79 -26.86
N ASN A 641 9.83 2.72 -26.49
CA ASN A 641 9.12 2.68 -25.21
C ASN A 641 7.80 1.88 -25.30
N LYS A 642 7.95 0.56 -25.41
CA LYS A 642 6.82 -0.39 -25.55
C LYS A 642 5.92 -0.53 -24.33
N GLU A 643 6.22 0.19 -23.27
CA GLU A 643 5.56 0.01 -21.99
C GLU A 643 4.70 1.23 -21.57
N ASP A 644 4.64 2.29 -22.38
CA ASP A 644 3.64 3.34 -22.20
C ASP A 644 2.21 2.77 -22.34
N TRP A 645 1.20 3.39 -21.71
CA TRP A 645 -0.16 2.86 -21.72
C TRP A 645 -0.72 2.73 -23.13
N THR A 646 -0.63 3.80 -23.93
CA THR A 646 -1.19 3.85 -25.29
C THR A 646 -0.52 2.84 -26.22
N VAL A 647 0.81 2.77 -26.16
CA VAL A 647 1.64 1.82 -26.92
C VAL A 647 1.37 0.39 -26.48
N GLY A 648 1.26 0.17 -25.16
CA GLY A 648 0.95 -1.12 -24.56
C GLY A 648 -0.39 -1.69 -25.00
N VAL A 649 -1.44 -0.86 -24.98
CA VAL A 649 -2.78 -1.23 -25.49
C VAL A 649 -2.72 -1.57 -26.98
N GLY A 650 -2.04 -0.76 -27.79
CA GLY A 650 -1.83 -1.05 -29.21
C GLY A 650 -1.17 -2.41 -29.44
N ASN A 651 -0.14 -2.73 -28.65
CA ASN A 651 0.58 -4.00 -28.74
C ASN A 651 -0.28 -5.20 -28.32
N ILE A 652 -1.09 -5.04 -27.25
CA ILE A 652 -2.05 -6.06 -26.80
C ILE A 652 -3.07 -6.37 -27.91
N LEU A 653 -3.66 -5.35 -28.53
CA LEU A 653 -4.63 -5.51 -29.62
C LEU A 653 -4.00 -6.15 -30.86
N TYR A 654 -2.79 -5.74 -31.22
CA TYR A 654 -2.04 -6.31 -32.33
C TYR A 654 -1.72 -7.81 -32.13
N LEU A 655 -1.30 -8.20 -30.92
CA LEU A 655 -1.05 -9.61 -30.57
C LEU A 655 -2.35 -10.44 -30.58
N ALA A 656 -3.46 -9.86 -30.14
CA ALA A 656 -4.77 -10.48 -30.25
C ALA A 656 -5.16 -10.73 -31.71
N ASN A 657 -4.91 -9.77 -32.62
CA ASN A 657 -5.13 -9.94 -34.05
C ASN A 657 -4.24 -11.04 -34.65
N LYS A 658 -2.98 -11.15 -34.22
CA LYS A 658 -2.06 -12.23 -34.62
C LYS A 658 -2.38 -13.60 -33.98
N LYS A 659 -3.34 -13.66 -33.06
CA LYS A 659 -3.71 -14.85 -32.27
C LYS A 659 -2.53 -15.42 -31.45
N ASP A 660 -1.59 -14.57 -31.06
CA ASP A 660 -0.49 -14.95 -30.16
C ASP A 660 -0.95 -14.82 -28.70
N VAL A 661 -1.46 -15.93 -28.16
CA VAL A 661 -1.99 -15.99 -26.79
C VAL A 661 -0.90 -15.74 -25.74
N ALA A 662 0.29 -16.32 -25.93
CA ALA A 662 1.38 -16.20 -24.96
C ALA A 662 1.95 -14.77 -24.92
N GLY A 663 2.09 -14.13 -26.10
CA GLY A 663 2.45 -12.73 -26.20
C GLY A 663 1.42 -11.81 -25.55
N PHE A 664 0.14 -12.02 -25.85
CA PHE A 664 -0.98 -11.25 -25.30
C PHE A 664 -0.98 -11.27 -23.76
N GLU A 665 -0.94 -12.46 -23.15
CA GLU A 665 -0.96 -12.60 -21.69
C GLU A 665 0.26 -11.93 -21.03
N LYS A 666 1.44 -12.04 -21.66
CA LYS A 666 2.66 -11.41 -21.17
C LYS A 666 2.53 -9.89 -21.16
N TYR A 667 2.08 -9.27 -22.25
CA TYR A 667 1.95 -7.82 -22.35
C TYR A 667 0.85 -7.25 -21.45
N VAL A 668 -0.29 -7.94 -21.34
CA VAL A 668 -1.35 -7.58 -20.41
C VAL A 668 -0.83 -7.53 -18.97
N ASN A 669 0.00 -8.50 -18.55
CA ASN A 669 0.60 -8.51 -17.22
C ASN A 669 1.58 -7.34 -17.00
N ILE A 670 2.38 -6.99 -18.01
CA ILE A 670 3.35 -5.88 -17.92
C ILE A 670 2.60 -4.55 -17.74
N ILE A 671 1.63 -4.27 -18.61
CA ILE A 671 0.88 -3.01 -18.60
C ILE A 671 0.04 -2.88 -17.33
N ARG A 672 -0.62 -3.95 -16.89
CA ARG A 672 -1.33 -3.98 -15.61
C ARG A 672 -0.37 -3.70 -14.43
N GLY A 673 0.80 -4.32 -14.43
CA GLY A 673 1.82 -4.10 -13.39
C GLY A 673 2.26 -2.64 -13.27
N ARG A 674 2.34 -1.91 -14.40
CA ARG A 674 2.64 -0.48 -14.41
C ARG A 674 1.53 0.37 -13.79
N GLN A 675 0.25 0.05 -14.06
CA GLN A 675 -0.88 0.78 -13.45
C GLN A 675 -1.00 0.57 -11.93
N MET A 676 -0.42 -0.52 -11.41
CA MET A 676 -0.40 -0.75 -9.96
C MET A 676 0.54 0.20 -9.20
N ALA A 677 1.56 0.76 -9.84
CA ALA A 677 2.51 1.68 -9.19
C ALA A 677 1.86 3.01 -8.73
N PRO A 678 1.17 3.77 -9.60
CA PRO A 678 0.47 4.98 -9.17
C PRO A 678 -0.67 4.66 -8.20
N LEU A 679 -1.37 3.53 -8.36
CA LEU A 679 -2.39 3.08 -7.42
C LEU A 679 -1.82 2.78 -6.02
N SER A 680 -0.62 2.18 -5.95
CA SER A 680 0.11 1.99 -4.69
C SER A 680 0.45 3.33 -4.03
N ALA A 681 0.80 4.36 -4.78
CA ALA A 681 1.07 5.69 -4.23
C ALA A 681 -0.22 6.38 -3.74
N ALA A 682 -1.29 6.32 -4.53
CA ALA A 682 -2.61 6.86 -4.17
C ALA A 682 -3.16 6.19 -2.90
N SER A 683 -2.90 4.89 -2.75
CA SER A 683 -3.33 4.13 -1.58
C SER A 683 -2.80 4.67 -0.25
N MET A 684 -1.72 5.47 -0.21
CA MET A 684 -1.12 6.01 1.03
C MET A 684 -1.93 7.14 1.69
N GLU A 685 -2.88 7.75 0.96
CA GLU A 685 -3.66 8.89 1.43
C GLU A 685 -5.13 8.56 1.74
N LYS A 686 -5.80 9.49 2.43
CA LYS A 686 -7.26 9.47 2.55
C LYS A 686 -7.89 9.75 1.19
N GLY A 687 -8.91 9.00 0.82
CA GLY A 687 -9.55 9.13 -0.50
C GLY A 687 -8.77 8.43 -1.62
N ALA A 688 -7.94 7.45 -1.27
CA ALA A 688 -7.14 6.64 -2.19
C ALA A 688 -7.88 6.17 -3.45
N TYR A 689 -9.12 5.71 -3.29
CA TYR A 689 -9.92 5.20 -4.40
C TYR A 689 -10.25 6.29 -5.44
N LEU A 690 -10.67 7.48 -4.98
CA LEU A 690 -10.98 8.61 -5.86
C LEU A 690 -9.74 9.04 -6.64
N ARG A 691 -8.60 9.14 -5.97
CA ARG A 691 -7.33 9.53 -6.60
C ARG A 691 -6.79 8.46 -7.57
N GLY A 692 -7.08 7.19 -7.29
CA GLY A 692 -6.71 6.07 -8.14
C GLY A 692 -7.71 5.76 -9.25
N TYR A 693 -8.81 6.50 -9.36
CA TYR A 693 -9.97 6.11 -10.17
C TYR A 693 -9.65 6.06 -11.67
N GLU A 694 -8.89 7.02 -12.19
CA GLU A 694 -8.44 7.05 -13.59
C GLU A 694 -7.66 5.79 -13.98
N TYR A 695 -6.87 5.22 -13.05
CA TYR A 695 -6.10 4.00 -13.29
C TYR A 695 -6.93 2.71 -13.20
N LEU A 696 -8.14 2.80 -12.64
CA LEU A 696 -9.07 1.69 -12.56
C LEU A 696 -9.96 1.59 -13.81
N ILE A 697 -10.19 2.72 -14.48
CA ILE A 697 -10.80 2.81 -15.81
C ILE A 697 -9.81 2.24 -16.83
#